data_AF-A0A4V2XNM0-F1
#
_entry.id   AF-A0A4V2XNM0-F1
#
_cell.length_a   1.000
_cell.length_b   1.000
_cell.length_c   1.000
_cell.angle_alpha   90.00
_cell.angle_beta   90.00
_cell.angle_gamma   90.00
#
_symmetry.space_group_name_H-M   'P 1'
#
loop_
_entity.id
_entity.type
_entity.pdbx_description
1 polymer ?
#
loop_
_entity_poly.entity_id
_entity_poly.type
_entity_poly.pdbx_seq_one_letter_code
_entity_poly.pdbx_strand_id
1 'polypeptide(L)'
;MTLALTLAAAVLIGVTLGVFGGGGSILTTPVLIYLAGVDAKQAIAMSLFVVGVTSVVGAVPHARAGRIRWRTGLLFGSAGMAGAYAGGRLAAFIPANVLLIAFGIMMTVTAGAMLRGRKEPEPGHQAGRRPLVRILLEGAAVGLVTGLVGAGGGFLVVPALALLGGLPMPIAVGTSLLVIAMKSFAGLAGYLQSVHIDWTLALSVTALAAVGGLLGSRLAGKVDPERLRKAFGWFVLVMSVFVVAQELPAQTRPFFLAAVALVALIWAFTSTIRRSRRRTAAARDPRKETEAMQTPMYFAQHYLECLSQASYLIGDKQTGRAVVVDPRRDVSEYLDDAAANGLHIEGVINTHFHADFVSGHLELAARTGAWIGYGARAEAEFPIRKLHDRERISLGEVTLEILETPGHTPESISVLVFEHSGDGTPYGVLTGDALFIGDVGRPDLLASIGVTADELGRMLYDTVQHKLMALPDQTRLFPAHGAGSACGKNLSTELQSTIGAQRLSNYACVPMGEREFVDIVTEGQPPAPNYFGYDAILNRKERELLKVEEHLRELRFGDVLARRDAGAVVVDARDPQEFAAGHLAGSVNIPADGRFAEQAGMLIEPGREIVVIAPDGRAEEIIIRLARIGLDTTAGYLGAPEDAFTRAPEGNIVQAERVTFAELRDELDGAEPPLLIDVRNAGELTAGAIEGAVNIPLAELPERMDALPVARRIVVHCAGGARSSAAASLLRRSGRTEVADLLGGYGAWAAAYAPAET
;
A
#
# COMPACT_ATOMS: atom_id res chain seq x y z
N MET A 1 -22.55 -21.74 -39.85
CA MET A 1 -22.87 -21.32 -38.47
C MET A 1 -21.62 -21.36 -37.57
N THR A 2 -20.82 -22.42 -37.61
CA THR A 2 -19.58 -22.62 -36.84
C THR A 2 -18.47 -21.58 -37.11
N LEU A 3 -18.23 -21.18 -38.36
CA LEU A 3 -17.23 -20.14 -38.68
C LEU A 3 -17.61 -18.76 -38.11
N ALA A 4 -18.86 -18.34 -38.25
CA ALA A 4 -19.34 -17.05 -37.72
C ALA A 4 -19.24 -16.99 -36.19
N LEU A 5 -19.57 -18.08 -35.49
CA LEU A 5 -19.41 -18.20 -34.04
C LEU A 5 -17.93 -18.18 -33.62
N THR A 6 -17.05 -18.82 -34.40
CA THR A 6 -15.60 -18.79 -34.17
C THR A 6 -15.04 -17.38 -34.30
N LEU A 7 -15.45 -16.64 -35.33
CA LEU A 7 -15.04 -15.25 -35.53
C LEU A 7 -15.59 -14.30 -34.45
N ALA A 8 -16.82 -14.50 -33.99
CA ALA A 8 -17.36 -13.76 -32.85
C ALA A 8 -16.58 -14.05 -31.56
N ALA A 9 -16.24 -15.32 -31.30
CA ALA A 9 -15.42 -15.73 -30.17
C ALA A 9 -13.98 -15.18 -30.25
N ALA A 10 -13.44 -14.92 -31.45
CA ALA A 10 -12.13 -14.30 -31.64
C ALA A 10 -12.05 -12.89 -31.01
N VAL A 11 -13.11 -12.09 -31.08
CA VAL A 11 -13.14 -10.79 -30.41
C VAL A 11 -13.07 -10.96 -28.88
N LEU A 12 -13.79 -11.93 -28.33
CA LEU A 12 -13.77 -12.24 -26.90
C LEU A 12 -12.39 -12.74 -26.44
N ILE A 13 -11.74 -13.59 -27.24
CA ILE A 13 -10.33 -13.98 -27.05
C ILE A 13 -9.46 -12.73 -26.91
N GLY A 14 -9.59 -11.78 -27.83
CA GLY A 14 -8.89 -10.50 -27.77
C GLY A 14 -9.16 -9.72 -26.50
N VAL A 15 -10.44 -9.46 -26.20
CA VAL A 15 -10.86 -8.65 -25.03
C VAL A 15 -10.32 -9.27 -23.74
N THR A 16 -10.49 -10.58 -23.55
CA THR A 16 -9.99 -11.27 -22.35
C THR A 16 -8.46 -11.29 -22.26
N LEU A 17 -7.75 -11.37 -23.39
CA LEU A 17 -6.29 -11.22 -23.41
C LEU A 17 -5.86 -9.81 -22.99
N GLY A 18 -6.52 -8.77 -23.51
CA GLY A 18 -6.21 -7.37 -23.19
C GLY A 18 -6.59 -6.97 -21.76
N VAL A 19 -7.71 -7.48 -21.23
CA VAL A 19 -8.17 -7.19 -19.86
C VAL A 19 -7.30 -7.89 -18.82
N PHE A 20 -7.04 -9.18 -19.02
CA PHE A 20 -6.40 -10.01 -18.00
C PHE A 20 -4.92 -10.28 -18.24
N GLY A 21 -4.35 -9.86 -19.37
CA GLY A 21 -2.95 -10.14 -19.72
C GLY A 21 -2.66 -11.62 -19.95
N GLY A 22 -3.69 -12.46 -20.14
CA GLY A 22 -3.56 -13.91 -20.24
C GLY A 22 -4.87 -14.69 -20.42
N GLY A 23 -6.02 -14.03 -20.43
CA GLY A 23 -7.33 -14.68 -20.52
C GLY A 23 -7.67 -15.23 -21.92
N GLY A 24 -7.25 -14.55 -22.98
CA GLY A 24 -7.53 -15.00 -24.34
C GLY A 24 -6.81 -16.29 -24.71
N SER A 25 -5.66 -16.55 -24.09
CA SER A 25 -4.90 -17.75 -24.34
C SER A 25 -5.55 -19.01 -23.74
N ILE A 26 -6.39 -18.83 -22.72
CA ILE A 26 -7.27 -19.89 -22.18
C ILE A 26 -8.40 -20.24 -23.17
N LEU A 27 -8.96 -19.23 -23.86
CA LEU A 27 -10.09 -19.40 -24.78
C LEU A 27 -9.70 -19.87 -26.17
N THR A 28 -8.51 -19.48 -26.64
CA THR A 28 -8.13 -19.69 -28.04
C THR A 28 -8.10 -21.15 -28.43
N THR A 29 -7.46 -22.01 -27.63
CA THR A 29 -7.36 -23.45 -27.93
C THR A 29 -8.74 -24.14 -27.90
N PRO A 30 -9.58 -24.01 -26.84
CA PRO A 30 -10.92 -24.58 -26.85
C PRO A 30 -11.84 -24.06 -27.96
N VAL A 31 -11.76 -22.77 -28.31
CA VAL A 31 -12.56 -22.21 -29.41
C VAL A 31 -12.18 -22.84 -30.74
N LEU A 32 -10.87 -23.00 -31.02
CA LEU A 32 -10.41 -23.64 -32.24
C LEU A 32 -10.80 -25.12 -32.30
N ILE A 33 -10.71 -25.85 -31.18
CA ILE A 33 -11.07 -27.27 -31.14
C ILE A 33 -12.60 -27.46 -31.25
N TYR A 34 -13.36 -26.83 -30.37
CA TYR A 34 -14.78 -27.15 -30.20
C TYR A 34 -15.72 -26.32 -31.09
N LEU A 35 -15.34 -25.10 -31.50
CA LEU A 35 -16.17 -24.28 -32.40
C LEU A 35 -15.70 -24.36 -33.86
N ALA A 36 -14.38 -24.34 -34.08
CA ALA A 36 -13.83 -24.39 -35.44
C ALA A 36 -13.58 -25.83 -35.93
N GLY A 37 -13.65 -26.83 -35.06
CA GLY A 37 -13.47 -28.24 -35.42
C GLY A 37 -12.03 -28.60 -35.81
N VAL A 38 -11.06 -27.82 -35.37
CA VAL A 38 -9.64 -28.01 -35.68
C VAL A 38 -9.08 -29.13 -34.79
N ASP A 39 -8.25 -30.00 -35.35
CA ASP A 39 -7.54 -31.03 -34.57
C ASP A 39 -6.76 -30.40 -33.40
N ALA A 40 -6.69 -31.08 -32.26
CA ALA A 40 -6.12 -30.51 -31.04
C ALA A 40 -4.67 -30.04 -31.20
N LYS A 41 -3.82 -30.78 -31.94
CA LYS A 41 -2.42 -30.38 -32.15
C LYS A 41 -2.31 -29.19 -33.12
N GLN A 42 -3.18 -29.15 -34.14
CA GLN A 42 -3.31 -28.01 -35.06
C GLN A 42 -3.82 -26.76 -34.34
N ALA A 43 -4.85 -26.91 -33.49
CA ALA A 43 -5.43 -25.84 -32.70
C ALA A 43 -4.42 -25.25 -31.70
N ILE A 44 -3.59 -26.09 -31.08
CA ILE A 44 -2.49 -25.64 -30.21
C ILE A 44 -1.49 -24.77 -30.99
N ALA A 45 -1.04 -25.22 -32.17
CA ALA A 45 -0.10 -24.45 -32.98
C ALA A 45 -0.71 -23.12 -33.44
N MET A 46 -1.95 -23.14 -33.93
CA MET A 46 -2.70 -21.94 -34.32
C MET A 46 -2.91 -20.98 -33.13
N SER A 47 -3.20 -21.52 -31.95
CA SER A 47 -3.39 -20.74 -30.72
C SER A 47 -2.12 -20.00 -30.31
N LEU A 48 -0.96 -20.64 -30.38
CA LEU A 48 0.34 -19.99 -30.11
C LEU A 48 0.60 -18.83 -31.07
N PHE A 49 0.25 -18.97 -32.35
CA PHE A 49 0.36 -17.86 -33.31
C PHE A 49 -0.62 -16.71 -32.97
N VAL A 50 -1.91 -17.03 -32.82
CA VAL A 50 -2.97 -16.05 -32.51
C VAL A 50 -2.63 -15.28 -31.24
N VAL A 51 -2.32 -15.99 -30.15
CA VAL A 51 -1.98 -15.39 -28.85
C VAL A 51 -0.67 -14.60 -28.92
N GLY A 52 0.33 -15.08 -29.65
CA GLY A 52 1.60 -14.38 -29.82
C GLY A 52 1.42 -13.00 -30.46
N VAL A 53 0.74 -12.96 -31.62
CA VAL A 53 0.49 -11.71 -32.35
C VAL A 53 -0.41 -10.76 -31.57
N THR A 54 -1.50 -11.28 -30.99
CA THR A 54 -2.43 -10.46 -30.21
C THR A 54 -1.82 -9.93 -28.91
N SER A 55 -0.87 -10.65 -28.31
CA SER A 55 -0.11 -10.16 -27.15
C SER A 55 0.86 -9.06 -27.52
N VAL A 56 1.50 -9.11 -28.70
CA VAL A 56 2.30 -7.98 -29.21
C VAL A 56 1.43 -6.74 -29.39
N VAL A 57 0.26 -6.88 -30.04
CA VAL A 57 -0.68 -5.77 -30.23
C VAL A 57 -1.20 -5.24 -28.90
N GLY A 58 -1.57 -6.12 -27.97
CA GLY A 58 -2.05 -5.77 -26.63
C GLY A 58 -0.98 -5.13 -25.76
N ALA A 59 0.31 -5.44 -25.97
CA ALA A 59 1.41 -4.84 -25.22
C ALA A 59 1.60 -3.36 -25.58
N VAL A 60 1.24 -2.92 -26.80
CA VAL A 60 1.49 -1.53 -27.26
C VAL A 60 0.80 -0.48 -26.36
N PRO A 61 -0.51 -0.57 -26.04
CA PRO A 61 -1.13 0.36 -25.09
C PRO A 61 -0.52 0.32 -23.69
N HIS A 62 -0.12 -0.85 -23.20
CA HIS A 62 0.52 -0.99 -21.89
C HIS A 62 1.94 -0.41 -21.86
N ALA A 63 2.70 -0.56 -22.95
CA ALA A 63 4.02 0.04 -23.12
C ALA A 63 3.92 1.58 -23.11
N ARG A 64 2.96 2.14 -23.88
CA ARG A 64 2.70 3.59 -23.91
C ARG A 64 2.26 4.15 -22.57
N ALA A 65 1.60 3.34 -21.74
CA ALA A 65 1.15 3.73 -20.40
C ALA A 65 2.19 3.43 -19.29
N GLY A 66 3.43 3.07 -19.62
CA GLY A 66 4.48 2.77 -18.64
C GLY A 66 4.24 1.50 -17.80
N ARG A 67 3.32 0.61 -18.21
CA ARG A 67 2.88 -0.56 -17.43
C ARG A 67 3.70 -1.83 -17.69
N ILE A 68 4.82 -1.75 -18.41
CA ILE A 68 5.67 -2.91 -18.72
C ILE A 68 7.00 -2.78 -17.98
N ARG A 69 7.32 -3.75 -17.12
CA ARG A 69 8.65 -3.87 -16.50
C ARG A 69 9.57 -4.64 -17.44
N TRP A 70 10.22 -3.93 -18.34
CA TRP A 70 11.06 -4.50 -19.40
C TRP A 70 12.11 -5.49 -18.90
N ARG A 71 12.87 -5.15 -17.85
CA ARG A 71 13.92 -6.03 -17.32
C ARG A 71 13.35 -7.37 -16.82
N THR A 72 12.30 -7.33 -16.00
CA THR A 72 11.64 -8.54 -15.48
C THR A 72 11.01 -9.35 -16.61
N GLY A 73 10.32 -8.68 -17.54
CA GLY A 73 9.69 -9.32 -18.69
C GLY A 73 10.69 -10.00 -19.63
N LEU A 74 11.82 -9.36 -19.93
CA LEU A 74 12.85 -9.91 -20.81
C LEU A 74 13.60 -11.09 -20.15
N LEU A 75 13.95 -11.01 -18.87
CA LEU A 75 14.63 -12.09 -18.15
C LEU A 75 13.72 -13.32 -17.97
N PHE A 76 12.48 -13.10 -17.53
CA PHE A 76 11.52 -14.19 -17.36
C PHE A 76 11.05 -14.74 -18.71
N GLY A 77 10.92 -13.87 -19.71
CA GLY A 77 10.57 -14.20 -21.09
C GLY A 77 11.62 -15.06 -21.75
N SER A 78 12.90 -14.67 -21.70
CA SER A 78 14.00 -15.40 -22.34
C SER A 78 14.18 -16.80 -21.75
N ALA A 79 14.17 -16.94 -20.42
CA ALA A 79 14.21 -18.24 -19.76
C ALA A 79 13.01 -19.11 -20.16
N GLY A 80 11.83 -18.51 -20.27
CA GLY A 80 10.63 -19.24 -20.68
C GLY A 80 10.55 -19.56 -22.16
N MET A 81 11.27 -18.88 -23.04
CA MET A 81 11.35 -19.25 -24.46
C MET A 81 12.03 -20.61 -24.61
N ALA A 82 13.12 -20.86 -23.88
CA ALA A 82 13.81 -22.15 -23.88
C ALA A 82 12.88 -23.28 -23.40
N GLY A 83 12.15 -23.03 -22.29
CA GLY A 83 11.13 -23.95 -21.80
C GLY A 83 10.02 -24.18 -22.84
N ALA A 84 9.46 -23.12 -23.43
CA ALA A 84 8.33 -23.21 -24.36
C ALA A 84 8.69 -23.97 -25.64
N TYR A 85 9.89 -23.77 -26.17
CA TYR A 85 10.38 -24.55 -27.31
C TYR A 85 10.51 -26.04 -26.95
N ALA A 86 11.13 -26.36 -25.81
CA ALA A 86 11.24 -27.74 -25.34
C ALA A 86 9.87 -28.38 -25.10
N GLY A 87 8.92 -27.63 -24.54
CA GLY A 87 7.55 -28.07 -24.30
C GLY A 87 6.81 -28.38 -25.60
N GLY A 88 6.91 -27.51 -26.61
CA GLY A 88 6.29 -27.75 -27.91
C GLY A 88 6.86 -28.99 -28.62
N ARG A 89 8.17 -29.24 -28.48
CA ARG A 89 8.82 -30.47 -28.97
C ARG A 89 8.33 -31.72 -28.23
N LEU A 90 8.23 -31.66 -26.91
CA LEU A 90 7.76 -32.79 -26.08
C LEU A 90 6.29 -33.12 -26.33
N ALA A 91 5.46 -32.11 -26.57
CA ALA A 91 4.04 -32.30 -26.83
C ALA A 91 3.74 -33.14 -28.08
N ALA A 92 4.68 -33.23 -29.02
CA ALA A 92 4.54 -34.12 -30.17
C ALA A 92 4.35 -35.59 -29.72
N PHE A 93 4.99 -35.98 -28.62
CA PHE A 93 5.00 -37.35 -28.08
C PHE A 93 3.89 -37.63 -27.05
N ILE A 94 3.15 -36.60 -26.62
CA ILE A 94 2.12 -36.74 -25.60
C ILE A 94 0.74 -36.77 -26.29
N PRO A 95 -0.15 -37.70 -25.91
CA PRO A 95 -1.53 -37.72 -26.40
C PRO A 95 -2.28 -36.42 -26.06
N ALA A 96 -3.10 -35.93 -26.99
CA ALA A 96 -3.77 -34.63 -26.86
C ALA A 96 -4.71 -34.55 -25.64
N ASN A 97 -5.44 -35.63 -25.35
CA ASN A 97 -6.31 -35.73 -24.17
C ASN A 97 -5.52 -35.57 -22.86
N VAL A 98 -4.29 -36.11 -22.78
CA VAL A 98 -3.43 -35.97 -21.59
C VAL A 98 -2.99 -34.51 -21.43
N LEU A 99 -2.63 -33.83 -22.52
CA LEU A 99 -2.27 -32.41 -22.51
C LEU A 99 -3.43 -31.53 -22.05
N LEU A 100 -4.65 -31.79 -22.53
CA LEU A 100 -5.85 -31.02 -22.19
C LEU A 100 -6.32 -31.28 -20.74
N ILE A 101 -6.19 -32.50 -20.23
CA ILE A 101 -6.46 -32.80 -18.81
C ILE A 101 -5.43 -32.11 -17.91
N ALA A 102 -4.13 -32.19 -18.24
CA ALA A 102 -3.08 -31.51 -17.50
C ALA A 102 -3.27 -29.99 -17.48
N PHE A 103 -3.72 -29.42 -18.61
CA PHE A 103 -4.09 -28.01 -18.73
C PHE A 103 -5.24 -27.63 -17.78
N GLY A 104 -6.31 -28.44 -17.74
CA GLY A 104 -7.43 -28.26 -16.80
C GLY A 104 -7.00 -28.27 -15.34
N ILE A 105 -6.17 -29.24 -14.94
CA ILE A 105 -5.64 -29.31 -13.56
C ILE A 105 -4.85 -28.03 -13.23
N MET A 106 -3.97 -27.60 -14.12
CA MET A 106 -3.15 -26.42 -13.91
C MET A 106 -3.98 -25.13 -13.82
N MET A 107 -5.02 -24.98 -14.65
CA MET A 107 -5.97 -23.87 -14.55
C MET A 107 -6.68 -23.85 -13.20
N THR A 108 -7.05 -25.01 -12.66
CA THR A 108 -7.67 -25.13 -11.33
C THR A 108 -6.75 -24.61 -10.22
N VAL A 109 -5.46 -24.99 -10.25
CA VAL A 109 -4.45 -24.51 -9.28
C VAL A 109 -4.28 -22.99 -9.39
N THR A 110 -4.19 -22.49 -10.62
CA THR A 110 -4.04 -21.06 -10.94
C THR A 110 -5.23 -20.24 -10.45
N ALA A 111 -6.44 -20.72 -10.71
CA ALA A 111 -7.68 -20.08 -10.25
C ALA A 111 -7.73 -20.03 -8.71
N GLY A 112 -7.35 -21.13 -8.04
CA GLY A 112 -7.26 -21.18 -6.59
C GLY A 112 -6.30 -20.13 -6.01
N ALA A 113 -5.10 -19.99 -6.61
CA ALA A 113 -4.13 -18.98 -6.21
C ALA A 113 -4.66 -17.55 -6.41
N MET A 114 -5.29 -17.29 -7.57
CA MET A 114 -5.85 -15.98 -7.91
C MET A 114 -7.15 -15.65 -7.18
N LEU A 115 -7.86 -16.60 -6.58
CA LEU A 115 -9.06 -16.34 -5.77
C LEU A 115 -8.73 -16.16 -4.29
N ARG A 116 -7.74 -16.91 -3.76
CA ARG A 116 -7.27 -16.78 -2.37
C ARG A 116 -6.61 -15.44 -2.10
N GLY A 117 -5.93 -14.86 -3.09
CA GLY A 117 -5.18 -13.62 -2.93
C GLY A 117 -3.91 -13.82 -2.11
N ARG A 118 -3.11 -12.76 -2.02
CA ARG A 118 -1.95 -12.72 -1.12
C ARG A 118 -2.43 -12.21 0.24
N LYS A 119 -1.96 -12.82 1.34
CA LYS A 119 -1.88 -12.11 2.62
C LYS A 119 -0.86 -10.99 2.39
N GLU A 120 -1.24 -9.73 2.56
CA GLU A 120 -0.27 -8.64 2.42
C GLU A 120 0.95 -8.98 3.29
N PRO A 121 2.18 -8.82 2.76
CA PRO A 121 3.35 -9.06 3.57
C PRO A 121 3.28 -8.14 4.79
N GLU A 122 3.52 -8.73 5.97
CA GLU A 122 3.69 -8.00 7.23
C GLU A 122 4.58 -6.77 7.02
N PRO A 123 4.23 -5.59 7.57
CA PRO A 123 5.06 -4.39 7.45
C PRO A 123 6.44 -4.69 8.06
N GLY A 124 7.48 -4.73 7.22
CA GLY A 124 8.85 -5.06 7.62
C GLY A 124 9.53 -6.12 6.77
N HIS A 125 8.78 -6.93 6.01
CA HIS A 125 9.38 -7.87 5.04
C HIS A 125 9.52 -7.21 3.66
N GLN A 126 10.69 -6.61 3.40
CA GLN A 126 11.02 -6.19 2.04
C GLN A 126 10.98 -7.40 1.11
N ALA A 127 10.48 -7.18 -0.12
CA ALA A 127 10.63 -8.14 -1.20
C ALA A 127 12.12 -8.29 -1.52
N GLY A 128 12.81 -9.20 -0.82
CA GLY A 128 14.18 -9.57 -1.12
C GLY A 128 14.30 -9.87 -2.60
N ARG A 129 15.33 -9.33 -3.25
CA ARG A 129 15.67 -9.65 -4.65
C ARG A 129 15.67 -11.16 -4.78
N ARG A 130 14.67 -11.72 -5.46
CA ARG A 130 14.61 -13.15 -5.70
C ARG A 130 15.87 -13.52 -6.48
N PRO A 131 16.64 -14.54 -6.05
CA PRO A 131 17.87 -14.92 -6.74
C PRO A 131 17.55 -15.12 -8.23
N LEU A 132 18.39 -14.55 -9.11
CA LEU A 132 18.20 -14.58 -10.56
C LEU A 132 17.92 -16.00 -11.06
N VAL A 133 18.61 -16.99 -10.48
CA VAL A 133 18.42 -18.42 -10.74
C VAL A 133 16.97 -18.86 -10.54
N ARG A 134 16.29 -18.40 -9.49
CA ARG A 134 14.88 -18.74 -9.23
C ARG A 134 13.94 -18.14 -10.27
N ILE A 135 14.18 -16.90 -10.70
CA ILE A 135 13.41 -16.25 -11.78
C ILE A 135 13.60 -16.99 -13.10
N LEU A 136 14.83 -17.42 -13.40
CA LEU A 136 15.13 -18.21 -14.60
C LEU A 136 14.47 -19.60 -14.54
N LEU A 137 14.53 -20.29 -13.39
CA LEU A 137 13.88 -21.60 -13.20
C LEU A 137 12.35 -21.51 -13.28
N GLU A 138 11.74 -20.54 -12.60
CA GLU A 138 10.31 -20.28 -12.67
C GLU A 138 9.90 -19.90 -14.11
N GLY A 139 10.68 -19.06 -14.79
CA GLY A 139 10.50 -18.68 -16.18
C GLY A 139 10.52 -19.87 -17.13
N ALA A 140 11.53 -20.74 -17.00
CA ALA A 140 11.71 -21.96 -17.78
C ALA A 140 10.61 -22.99 -17.52
N ALA A 141 10.23 -23.23 -16.26
CA ALA A 141 9.15 -24.15 -15.90
C ALA A 141 7.80 -23.69 -16.45
N VAL A 142 7.45 -22.41 -16.27
CA VAL A 142 6.24 -21.83 -16.86
C VAL A 142 6.30 -21.87 -18.39
N GLY A 143 7.50 -21.67 -18.96
CA GLY A 143 7.76 -21.85 -20.39
C GLY A 143 7.43 -23.26 -20.88
N LEU A 144 7.98 -24.28 -20.22
CA LEU A 144 7.76 -25.69 -20.55
C LEU A 144 6.28 -26.04 -20.60
N VAL A 145 5.53 -25.65 -19.57
CA VAL A 145 4.08 -25.87 -19.52
C VAL A 145 3.36 -25.12 -20.64
N THR A 146 3.77 -23.88 -20.93
CA THR A 146 3.21 -23.07 -22.02
C THR A 146 3.37 -23.76 -23.37
N GLY A 147 4.57 -24.28 -23.64
CA GLY A 147 4.87 -25.02 -24.86
C GLY A 147 4.10 -26.33 -24.98
N LEU A 148 3.95 -27.07 -23.88
CA LEU A 148 3.24 -28.35 -23.86
C LEU A 148 1.74 -28.19 -24.16
N VAL A 149 1.14 -27.14 -23.60
CA VAL A 149 -0.31 -26.95 -23.58
C VAL A 149 -0.81 -26.07 -24.72
N GLY A 150 0.06 -25.26 -25.33
CA GLY A 150 -0.33 -24.42 -26.47
C GLY A 150 -1.20 -23.21 -26.12
N ALA A 151 -1.41 -22.92 -24.84
CA ALA A 151 -2.30 -21.86 -24.37
C ALA A 151 -1.54 -20.56 -24.06
N GLY A 152 -0.41 -20.27 -24.73
CA GLY A 152 0.39 -19.04 -24.58
C GLY A 152 0.91 -18.70 -23.17
N GLY A 153 0.56 -19.46 -22.14
CA GLY A 153 1.07 -19.35 -20.78
C GLY A 153 0.51 -18.20 -19.96
N GLY A 154 -0.32 -17.32 -20.53
CA GLY A 154 -0.71 -16.07 -19.86
C GLY A 154 -1.39 -16.26 -18.51
N PHE A 155 -2.17 -17.34 -18.37
CA PHE A 155 -2.78 -17.69 -17.11
C PHE A 155 -1.80 -18.11 -16.02
N LEU A 156 -0.60 -18.57 -16.37
CA LEU A 156 0.48 -18.88 -15.42
C LEU A 156 1.42 -17.71 -15.22
N VAL A 157 1.69 -16.95 -16.29
CA VAL A 157 2.61 -15.83 -16.27
C VAL A 157 2.05 -14.70 -15.41
N VAL A 158 0.75 -14.37 -15.53
CA VAL A 158 0.14 -13.28 -14.76
C VAL A 158 0.21 -13.54 -13.26
N PRO A 159 -0.23 -14.70 -12.72
CA PRO A 159 -0.11 -14.99 -11.30
C PRO A 159 1.34 -15.18 -10.86
N ALA A 160 2.22 -15.71 -11.70
CA ALA A 160 3.64 -15.75 -11.39
C ALA A 160 4.19 -14.32 -11.23
N LEU A 161 3.90 -13.41 -12.13
CA LEU A 161 4.38 -12.02 -12.02
C LEU A 161 3.70 -11.24 -10.88
N ALA A 162 2.42 -11.46 -10.64
CA ALA A 162 1.66 -10.75 -9.61
C ALA A 162 1.89 -11.29 -8.20
N LEU A 163 1.74 -12.61 -8.01
CA LEU A 163 1.84 -13.25 -6.69
C LEU A 163 3.27 -13.61 -6.32
N LEU A 164 4.08 -14.08 -7.29
CA LEU A 164 5.47 -14.41 -7.06
C LEU A 164 6.36 -13.18 -7.30
N GLY A 165 6.23 -12.50 -8.43
CA GLY A 165 7.01 -11.31 -8.77
C GLY A 165 6.66 -10.05 -7.97
N GLY A 166 5.56 -10.05 -7.22
CA GLY A 166 5.11 -8.91 -6.41
C GLY A 166 4.71 -7.69 -7.24
N LEU A 167 4.49 -7.85 -8.55
CA LEU A 167 4.12 -6.74 -9.42
C LEU A 167 2.63 -6.39 -9.20
N PRO A 168 2.28 -5.09 -9.13
CA PRO A 168 0.89 -4.67 -9.15
C PRO A 168 0.16 -5.25 -10.35
N MET A 169 -1.11 -5.65 -10.18
CA MET A 169 -1.86 -6.38 -11.20
C MET A 169 -1.83 -5.72 -12.60
N PRO A 170 -2.02 -4.39 -12.76
CA PRO A 170 -1.94 -3.75 -14.08
C PRO A 170 -0.55 -3.83 -14.73
N ILE A 171 0.51 -3.83 -13.91
CA ILE A 171 1.90 -3.98 -14.35
C ILE A 171 2.21 -5.45 -14.68
N ALA A 172 1.70 -6.38 -13.87
CA ALA A 172 1.80 -7.81 -14.14
C ALA A 172 1.12 -8.19 -15.46
N VAL A 173 -0.05 -7.60 -15.76
CA VAL A 173 -0.78 -7.74 -17.04
C VAL A 173 0.01 -7.17 -18.22
N GLY A 174 0.57 -5.97 -18.10
CA GLY A 174 1.38 -5.39 -19.17
C GLY A 174 2.67 -6.20 -19.42
N THR A 175 3.35 -6.58 -18.35
CA THR A 175 4.59 -7.35 -18.39
C THR A 175 4.36 -8.79 -18.88
N SER A 176 3.21 -9.40 -18.56
CA SER A 176 2.87 -10.73 -19.04
C SER A 176 2.64 -10.77 -20.54
N LEU A 177 2.04 -9.73 -21.15
CA LEU A 177 1.81 -9.69 -22.60
C LEU A 177 3.12 -9.76 -23.39
N LEU A 178 4.17 -9.07 -22.93
CA LEU A 178 5.52 -9.19 -23.50
C LEU A 178 6.05 -10.62 -23.38
N VAL A 179 5.98 -11.19 -22.18
CA VAL A 179 6.44 -12.56 -21.89
C VAL A 179 5.69 -13.61 -22.73
N ILE A 180 4.36 -13.47 -22.86
CA ILE A 180 3.49 -14.35 -23.63
C ILE A 180 3.85 -14.29 -25.11
N ALA A 181 4.07 -13.09 -25.66
CA ALA A 181 4.51 -12.96 -27.04
C ALA A 181 5.79 -13.75 -27.29
N MET A 182 6.81 -13.55 -26.45
CA MET A 182 8.10 -14.25 -26.55
C MET A 182 7.93 -15.78 -26.49
N LYS A 183 7.22 -16.29 -25.47
CA LYS A 183 7.01 -17.74 -25.27
C LYS A 183 6.14 -18.35 -26.36
N SER A 184 5.14 -17.64 -26.85
CA SER A 184 4.21 -18.16 -27.86
C SER A 184 4.90 -18.36 -29.21
N PHE A 185 5.76 -17.42 -29.63
CA PHE A 185 6.57 -17.61 -30.83
C PHE A 185 7.61 -18.72 -30.68
N ALA A 186 8.26 -18.84 -29.51
CA ALA A 186 9.18 -19.94 -29.23
C ALA A 186 8.50 -21.31 -29.21
N GLY A 187 7.31 -21.41 -28.61
CA GLY A 187 6.48 -22.61 -28.61
C GLY A 187 6.01 -22.98 -30.02
N LEU A 188 5.54 -21.99 -30.80
CA LEU A 188 5.10 -22.18 -32.19
C LEU A 188 6.24 -22.79 -33.03
N ALA A 189 7.46 -22.28 -32.89
CA ALA A 189 8.64 -22.81 -33.57
C ALA A 189 8.88 -24.31 -33.26
N GLY A 190 8.52 -24.78 -32.06
CA GLY A 190 8.56 -26.20 -31.69
C GLY A 190 7.55 -27.07 -32.43
N TYR A 191 6.42 -26.51 -32.87
CA TYR A 191 5.33 -27.21 -33.58
C TYR A 191 5.39 -27.13 -35.11
N LEU A 192 6.07 -26.12 -35.67
CA LEU A 192 6.12 -25.90 -37.13
C LEU A 192 6.67 -27.09 -37.93
N GLN A 193 7.42 -27.98 -37.28
CA GLN A 193 7.98 -29.19 -37.91
C GLN A 193 7.05 -30.41 -37.85
N SER A 194 6.00 -30.38 -37.02
CA SER A 194 5.17 -31.54 -36.71
C SER A 194 3.69 -31.38 -37.08
N VAL A 195 3.24 -30.17 -37.43
CA VAL A 195 1.82 -29.85 -37.59
C VAL A 195 1.58 -28.86 -38.74
N HIS A 196 0.50 -29.07 -39.51
CA HIS A 196 0.06 -28.15 -40.56
C HIS A 196 -0.86 -27.07 -39.99
N ILE A 197 -0.65 -25.81 -40.37
CA ILE A 197 -1.42 -24.65 -39.88
C ILE A 197 -2.37 -24.17 -40.99
N ASP A 198 -3.67 -24.08 -40.67
CA ASP A 198 -4.62 -23.35 -41.51
C ASP A 198 -4.43 -21.84 -41.34
N TRP A 199 -3.63 -21.26 -42.24
CA TRP A 199 -3.30 -19.85 -42.20
C TRP A 199 -4.50 -18.93 -42.43
N THR A 200 -5.50 -19.37 -43.19
CA THR A 200 -6.69 -18.55 -43.46
C THR A 200 -7.49 -18.35 -42.19
N LEU A 201 -7.75 -19.44 -41.46
CA LEU A 201 -8.45 -19.38 -40.19
C LEU A 201 -7.61 -18.68 -39.10
N ALA A 202 -6.31 -19.00 -39.01
CA ALA A 202 -5.41 -18.39 -38.02
C ALA A 202 -5.32 -16.87 -38.17
N LEU A 203 -5.13 -16.36 -39.40
CA LEU A 203 -5.06 -14.92 -39.66
C LEU A 203 -6.40 -14.23 -39.40
N SER A 204 -7.52 -14.84 -39.79
CA SER A 204 -8.86 -14.29 -39.56
C SER A 204 -9.18 -14.16 -38.06
N VAL A 205 -8.88 -15.18 -37.27
CA VAL A 205 -9.04 -15.16 -35.81
C VAL A 205 -8.07 -14.14 -35.19
N THR A 206 -6.82 -14.07 -35.66
CA THR A 206 -5.82 -13.13 -35.16
C THR A 206 -6.24 -11.68 -35.37
N ALA A 207 -6.75 -11.32 -36.55
CA ALA A 207 -7.18 -9.97 -36.86
C ALA A 207 -8.30 -9.49 -35.89
N LEU A 208 -9.32 -10.32 -35.69
CA LEU A 208 -10.44 -10.00 -34.79
C LEU A 208 -10.01 -9.99 -33.32
N ALA A 209 -9.15 -10.92 -32.92
CA ALA A 209 -8.60 -10.95 -31.57
C ALA A 209 -7.66 -9.77 -31.30
N ALA A 210 -6.95 -9.24 -32.30
CA ALA A 210 -6.12 -8.04 -32.15
C ALA A 210 -6.99 -6.81 -31.85
N VAL A 211 -8.12 -6.66 -32.55
CA VAL A 211 -9.11 -5.61 -32.28
C VAL A 211 -9.66 -5.74 -30.85
N GLY A 212 -10.06 -6.96 -30.46
CA GLY A 212 -10.50 -7.23 -29.09
C GLY A 212 -9.43 -6.90 -28.04
N GLY A 213 -8.15 -7.21 -28.32
CA GLY A 213 -7.01 -6.93 -27.43
C GLY A 213 -6.81 -5.43 -27.17
N LEU A 214 -6.96 -4.60 -28.20
CA LEU A 214 -6.91 -3.14 -28.07
C LEU A 214 -8.09 -2.59 -27.25
N LEU A 215 -9.28 -3.18 -27.38
CA LEU A 215 -10.45 -2.81 -26.57
C LEU A 215 -10.27 -3.24 -25.10
N GLY A 216 -9.80 -4.47 -24.88
CA GLY A 216 -9.59 -5.03 -23.55
C GLY A 216 -8.51 -4.30 -22.75
N SER A 217 -7.39 -3.96 -23.38
CA SER A 217 -6.29 -3.22 -22.74
C SER A 217 -6.70 -1.81 -22.29
N ARG A 218 -7.60 -1.15 -23.03
CA ARG A 218 -8.21 0.12 -22.58
C ARG A 218 -9.11 -0.05 -21.37
N LEU A 219 -9.86 -1.16 -21.29
CA LEU A 219 -10.75 -1.44 -20.18
C LEU A 219 -9.99 -1.83 -18.91
N ALA A 220 -8.87 -2.56 -19.04
CA ALA A 220 -8.02 -2.98 -17.93
C ALA A 220 -7.59 -1.82 -17.02
N GLY A 221 -7.29 -0.66 -17.60
CA GLY A 221 -6.85 0.52 -16.86
C GLY A 221 -7.94 1.24 -16.06
N LYS A 222 -9.22 0.84 -16.19
CA LYS A 222 -10.37 1.47 -15.52
C LYS A 222 -10.96 0.61 -14.40
N VAL A 223 -10.45 -0.60 -14.20
CA VAL A 223 -10.98 -1.56 -13.23
C VAL A 223 -10.05 -1.67 -12.05
N ASP A 224 -10.62 -1.63 -10.85
CA ASP A 224 -9.91 -1.86 -9.59
C ASP A 224 -9.04 -3.14 -9.64
N PRO A 225 -7.75 -3.09 -9.25
CA PRO A 225 -6.82 -4.22 -9.35
C PRO A 225 -7.31 -5.50 -8.64
N GLU A 226 -7.98 -5.36 -7.50
CA GLU A 226 -8.46 -6.48 -6.69
C GLU A 226 -9.70 -7.13 -7.31
N ARG A 227 -10.62 -6.33 -7.87
CA ARG A 227 -11.73 -6.82 -8.69
C ARG A 227 -11.23 -7.52 -9.94
N LEU A 228 -10.23 -6.97 -10.62
CA LEU A 228 -9.63 -7.54 -11.82
C LEU A 228 -8.99 -8.91 -11.54
N ARG A 229 -8.25 -9.04 -10.43
CA ARG A 229 -7.68 -10.30 -9.96
C ARG A 229 -8.74 -11.38 -9.70
N LYS A 230 -9.78 -11.04 -8.94
CA LYS A 230 -10.88 -11.98 -8.62
C LYS A 230 -11.67 -12.38 -9.87
N ALA A 231 -11.96 -11.43 -10.76
CA ALA A 231 -12.63 -11.70 -12.03
C ALA A 231 -11.81 -12.67 -12.89
N PHE A 232 -10.49 -12.47 -12.97
CA PHE A 232 -9.59 -13.39 -13.66
C PHE A 232 -9.61 -14.80 -13.04
N GLY A 233 -9.53 -14.91 -11.72
CA GLY A 233 -9.56 -16.19 -11.02
C GLY A 233 -10.84 -16.99 -11.28
N TRP A 234 -12.01 -16.34 -11.23
CA TRP A 234 -13.29 -16.99 -11.56
C TRP A 234 -13.38 -17.41 -13.02
N PHE A 235 -12.92 -16.56 -13.92
CA PHE A 235 -12.87 -16.87 -15.35
C PHE A 235 -12.02 -18.12 -15.64
N VAL A 236 -10.82 -18.22 -15.06
CA VAL A 236 -9.96 -19.41 -15.20
C VAL A 236 -10.63 -20.65 -14.63
N LEU A 237 -11.33 -20.54 -13.50
CA LEU A 237 -12.03 -21.68 -12.88
C LEU A 237 -13.16 -22.23 -13.76
N VAL A 238 -13.99 -21.35 -14.34
CA VAL A 238 -15.08 -21.75 -15.24
C VAL A 238 -14.52 -22.46 -16.47
N MET A 239 -13.46 -21.90 -17.06
CA MET A 239 -12.82 -22.50 -18.23
C MET A 239 -12.16 -23.84 -17.91
N SER A 240 -11.59 -23.98 -16.71
CA SER A 240 -11.05 -25.26 -16.23
C SER A 240 -12.11 -26.36 -16.21
N VAL A 241 -13.25 -26.10 -15.57
CA VAL A 241 -14.37 -27.06 -15.49
C VAL A 241 -14.86 -27.42 -16.89
N PHE A 242 -15.00 -26.43 -17.77
CA PHE A 242 -15.45 -26.65 -19.14
C PHE A 242 -14.49 -27.56 -19.92
N VAL A 243 -13.18 -27.28 -19.91
CA VAL A 243 -12.18 -28.07 -20.64
C VAL A 243 -12.13 -29.51 -20.09
N VAL A 244 -12.07 -29.70 -18.78
CA VAL A 244 -12.03 -31.05 -18.18
C VAL A 244 -13.30 -31.84 -18.50
N ALA A 245 -14.48 -31.21 -18.47
CA ALA A 245 -15.74 -31.89 -18.78
C ALA A 245 -15.80 -32.40 -20.23
N GLN A 246 -15.24 -31.65 -21.18
CA GLN A 246 -15.23 -32.07 -22.59
C GLN A 246 -14.32 -33.27 -22.84
N GLU A 247 -13.18 -33.34 -22.15
CA GLU A 247 -12.20 -34.43 -22.29
C GLU A 247 -12.58 -35.72 -21.56
N LEU A 248 -13.54 -35.66 -20.63
CA LEU A 248 -14.03 -36.85 -19.96
C LEU A 248 -14.94 -37.69 -20.88
N PRO A 249 -14.85 -39.03 -20.81
CA PRO A 249 -15.78 -39.94 -21.46
C PRO A 249 -17.24 -39.57 -21.18
N ALA A 250 -18.12 -39.79 -22.17
CA ALA A 250 -19.55 -39.44 -22.05
C ALA A 250 -20.23 -40.08 -20.82
N GLN A 251 -19.73 -41.24 -20.37
CA GLN A 251 -20.21 -41.96 -19.19
C GLN A 251 -19.78 -41.31 -17.87
N THR A 252 -18.59 -40.70 -17.79
CA THR A 252 -18.04 -40.09 -16.55
C THR A 252 -18.29 -38.59 -16.46
N ARG A 253 -18.49 -37.92 -17.59
CA ARG A 253 -18.85 -36.49 -17.68
C ARG A 253 -20.01 -36.06 -16.78
N PRO A 254 -21.18 -36.74 -16.72
CA PRO A 254 -22.27 -36.33 -15.83
C PRO A 254 -21.89 -36.46 -14.35
N PHE A 255 -21.10 -37.46 -13.96
CA PHE A 255 -20.61 -37.62 -12.59
C PHE A 255 -19.63 -36.52 -12.20
N PHE A 256 -18.73 -36.12 -13.11
CA PHE A 256 -17.83 -34.99 -12.88
C PHE A 256 -18.59 -33.67 -12.74
N LEU A 257 -19.55 -33.39 -13.65
CA LEU A 257 -20.38 -32.19 -13.55
C LEU A 257 -21.24 -32.19 -12.27
N ALA A 258 -21.77 -33.35 -11.86
CA ALA A 258 -22.48 -33.50 -10.60
C ALA A 258 -21.56 -33.30 -9.39
N ALA A 259 -20.32 -33.79 -9.43
CA ALA A 259 -19.33 -33.55 -8.37
C ALA A 259 -18.91 -32.08 -8.29
N VAL A 260 -18.70 -31.40 -9.42
CA VAL A 260 -18.42 -29.95 -9.46
C VAL A 260 -19.62 -29.16 -8.97
N ALA A 261 -20.84 -29.52 -9.38
CA ALA A 261 -22.07 -28.89 -8.89
C ALA A 261 -22.23 -29.15 -7.39
N LEU A 262 -21.93 -30.35 -6.89
CA LEU A 262 -21.96 -30.68 -5.47
C LEU A 262 -20.90 -29.90 -4.69
N VAL A 263 -19.68 -29.75 -5.20
CA VAL A 263 -18.63 -28.92 -4.57
C VAL A 263 -19.01 -27.45 -4.61
N ALA A 264 -19.61 -26.96 -5.71
CA ALA A 264 -20.12 -25.61 -5.81
C ALA A 264 -21.32 -25.38 -4.89
N LEU A 265 -22.20 -26.38 -4.70
CA LEU A 265 -23.31 -26.37 -3.76
C LEU A 265 -22.83 -26.49 -2.33
N ILE A 266 -21.84 -27.32 -2.02
CA ILE A 266 -21.19 -27.40 -0.71
C ILE A 266 -20.44 -26.12 -0.44
N TRP A 267 -19.75 -25.52 -1.41
CA TRP A 267 -19.09 -24.23 -1.26
C TRP A 267 -20.11 -23.10 -1.13
N ALA A 268 -21.22 -23.12 -1.90
CA ALA A 268 -22.31 -22.17 -1.75
C ALA A 268 -23.03 -22.37 -0.41
N PHE A 269 -23.22 -23.60 0.04
CA PHE A 269 -23.88 -23.95 1.30
C PHE A 269 -22.98 -23.67 2.49
N THR A 270 -21.70 -24.01 2.43
CA THR A 270 -20.70 -23.67 3.46
C THR A 270 -20.33 -22.20 3.43
N SER A 271 -20.30 -21.52 2.30
CA SER A 271 -20.17 -20.05 2.23
C SER A 271 -21.46 -19.34 2.61
N THR A 272 -22.62 -19.97 2.44
CA THR A 272 -23.93 -19.52 2.94
C THR A 272 -24.08 -19.85 4.42
N ILE A 273 -23.43 -20.89 4.97
CA ILE A 273 -23.35 -21.21 6.40
C ILE A 273 -22.25 -20.41 7.08
N ARG A 274 -21.17 -20.06 6.38
CA ARG A 274 -20.09 -19.21 6.88
C ARG A 274 -20.47 -17.75 6.73
N ARG A 275 -21.25 -17.39 5.70
CA ARG A 275 -22.09 -16.20 5.69
C ARG A 275 -23.21 -16.34 6.71
N SER A 276 -23.87 -17.47 6.95
CA SER A 276 -24.95 -17.56 7.94
C SER A 276 -24.44 -17.61 9.36
N ARG A 277 -23.18 -17.99 9.60
CA ARG A 277 -22.43 -17.88 10.87
C ARG A 277 -21.80 -16.51 11.01
N ARG A 278 -21.36 -15.88 9.92
CA ARG A 278 -21.13 -14.42 9.83
C ARG A 278 -22.42 -13.62 9.63
N ARG A 279 -23.62 -14.22 9.68
CA ARG A 279 -24.93 -13.53 9.65
C ARG A 279 -25.56 -13.75 11.04
N THR A 280 -25.60 -14.96 11.56
CA THR A 280 -25.85 -15.18 13.00
C THR A 280 -24.79 -14.50 13.90
N ALA A 281 -23.58 -14.23 13.40
CA ALA A 281 -22.62 -13.30 14.01
C ALA A 281 -22.47 -11.92 13.32
N ALA A 282 -23.10 -11.65 12.15
CA ALA A 282 -23.04 -10.33 11.47
C ALA A 282 -24.21 -9.97 10.49
N ALA A 283 -25.41 -10.54 10.66
CA ALA A 283 -26.67 -10.24 9.95
C ALA A 283 -27.88 -10.94 10.62
N ARG A 284 -28.71 -10.16 11.30
CA ARG A 284 -29.79 -9.39 10.67
C ARG A 284 -30.99 -10.30 10.37
N ASP A 285 -31.81 -10.36 11.41
CA ASP A 285 -33.26 -10.57 11.46
C ASP A 285 -33.99 -9.89 10.26
N PRO A 286 -35.04 -10.45 9.67
CA PRO A 286 -35.92 -9.72 8.74
C PRO A 286 -36.58 -8.46 9.35
N ARG A 287 -36.55 -8.26 10.68
CA ARG A 287 -36.79 -6.94 11.30
C ARG A 287 -35.71 -5.91 10.97
N LYS A 288 -34.46 -6.36 10.73
CA LYS A 288 -33.27 -5.52 10.48
C LYS A 288 -33.15 -4.91 9.08
N GLU A 289 -33.93 -5.31 8.09
CA GLU A 289 -34.00 -4.59 6.80
C GLU A 289 -34.97 -3.42 6.87
N THR A 290 -36.03 -3.56 7.67
CA THR A 290 -36.79 -2.41 8.15
C THR A 290 -35.89 -1.53 9.03
N GLU A 291 -35.02 -2.12 9.86
CA GLU A 291 -34.13 -1.42 10.80
C GLU A 291 -32.89 -0.76 10.15
N ALA A 292 -32.37 -1.25 9.02
CA ALA A 292 -31.27 -0.61 8.29
C ALA A 292 -31.73 0.58 7.42
N MET A 293 -33.05 0.66 7.17
CA MET A 293 -33.73 1.90 6.82
C MET A 293 -34.07 2.77 8.05
N GLN A 294 -33.73 2.33 9.27
CA GLN A 294 -34.03 3.01 10.55
C GLN A 294 -32.81 3.38 11.41
N THR A 295 -31.58 2.88 11.17
CA THR A 295 -30.40 3.36 11.91
C THR A 295 -30.11 4.81 11.49
N PRO A 296 -30.26 5.79 12.39
CA PRO A 296 -30.07 7.20 12.06
C PRO A 296 -28.60 7.53 11.81
N MET A 297 -27.66 6.74 12.34
CA MET A 297 -26.23 7.10 12.34
C MET A 297 -25.47 6.73 11.05
N TYR A 298 -24.70 7.69 10.54
CA TYR A 298 -23.56 7.51 9.67
C TYR A 298 -22.27 7.59 10.49
N PHE A 299 -21.36 6.63 10.30
CA PHE A 299 -20.06 6.60 10.95
C PHE A 299 -19.02 6.07 9.96
N ALA A 300 -18.05 6.90 9.59
CA ALA A 300 -16.94 6.54 8.72
C ALA A 300 -15.61 6.86 9.42
N GLN A 301 -14.66 5.92 9.32
CA GLN A 301 -13.28 6.11 9.74
C GLN A 301 -12.42 6.27 8.49
N HIS A 302 -11.71 7.39 8.38
CA HIS A 302 -10.73 7.65 7.34
C HIS A 302 -9.33 7.49 7.95
N TYR A 303 -8.55 6.54 7.43
CA TYR A 303 -7.23 6.21 7.96
C TYR A 303 -6.14 6.57 6.95
N LEU A 304 -5.17 7.37 7.40
CA LEU A 304 -4.04 7.80 6.62
C LEU A 304 -2.78 7.03 7.01
N GLU A 305 -2.42 6.03 6.20
CA GLU A 305 -1.29 5.12 6.49
C GLU A 305 0.05 5.81 6.69
N CYS A 306 0.35 6.89 5.94
CA CYS A 306 1.67 7.50 6.00
C CYS A 306 1.98 8.21 7.33
N LEU A 307 0.96 8.62 8.06
CA LEU A 307 1.06 9.21 9.40
C LEU A 307 0.47 8.29 10.49
N SER A 308 -0.12 7.16 10.07
CA SER A 308 -0.86 6.25 10.94
C SER A 308 -2.00 6.96 11.70
N GLN A 309 -2.67 7.91 11.03
CA GLN A 309 -3.66 8.82 11.61
C GLN A 309 -5.08 8.42 11.23
N ALA A 310 -6.01 8.50 12.17
CA ALA A 310 -7.43 8.19 12.01
C ALA A 310 -8.28 9.43 12.27
N SER A 311 -9.24 9.65 11.39
CA SER A 311 -10.24 10.72 11.47
C SER A 311 -11.63 10.15 11.25
N TYR A 312 -12.66 10.82 11.77
CA TYR A 312 -14.00 10.25 11.83
C TYR A 312 -15.06 11.21 11.31
N LEU A 313 -15.87 10.77 10.36
CA LEU A 313 -17.09 11.48 9.93
C LEU A 313 -18.30 10.83 10.59
N ILE A 314 -19.01 11.59 11.42
CA ILE A 314 -20.16 11.13 12.19
C ILE A 314 -21.34 12.01 11.86
N GLY A 315 -22.46 11.41 11.47
CA GLY A 315 -23.64 12.15 11.08
C GLY A 315 -24.94 11.44 11.39
N ASP A 316 -26.02 12.23 11.40
CA ASP A 316 -27.39 11.74 11.44
C ASP A 316 -27.97 11.83 10.02
N LYS A 317 -28.38 10.69 9.46
CA LYS A 317 -28.92 10.57 8.11
C LYS A 317 -30.32 11.16 7.97
N GLN A 318 -31.06 11.33 9.06
CA GLN A 318 -32.41 11.90 9.04
C GLN A 318 -32.34 13.43 8.98
N THR A 319 -31.48 14.03 9.79
CA THR A 319 -31.30 15.49 9.80
C THR A 319 -30.31 15.97 8.75
N GLY A 320 -29.42 15.09 8.29
CA GLY A 320 -28.28 15.42 7.45
C GLY A 320 -27.13 16.09 8.21
N ARG A 321 -27.20 16.28 9.53
CA ARG A 321 -26.16 17.00 10.29
C ARG A 321 -25.00 16.08 10.61
N ALA A 322 -23.77 16.57 10.41
CA ALA A 322 -22.57 15.79 10.65
C ALA A 322 -21.44 16.62 11.26
N VAL A 323 -20.50 15.94 11.91
CA VAL A 323 -19.22 16.48 12.35
C VAL A 323 -18.07 15.62 11.86
N VAL A 324 -16.90 16.25 11.70
CA VAL A 324 -15.63 15.54 11.49
C VAL A 324 -14.79 15.65 12.75
N VAL A 325 -14.23 14.53 13.20
CA VAL A 325 -13.28 14.47 14.31
C VAL A 325 -11.87 14.23 13.79
N ASP A 326 -10.94 15.08 14.22
CA ASP A 326 -9.50 15.07 13.88
C ASP A 326 -9.21 15.05 12.36
N PRO A 327 -9.75 16.00 11.58
CA PRO A 327 -9.56 16.00 10.12
C PRO A 327 -8.11 16.22 9.72
N ARG A 328 -7.63 15.48 8.73
CA ARG A 328 -6.38 15.80 8.01
C ARG A 328 -6.53 17.10 7.21
N ARG A 329 -5.41 17.73 6.86
CA ARG A 329 -5.40 19.03 6.16
C ARG A 329 -6.06 19.03 4.78
N ASP A 330 -5.91 17.95 4.00
CA ASP A 330 -6.58 17.79 2.71
C ASP A 330 -7.99 17.23 2.91
N VAL A 331 -8.97 18.13 2.89
CA VAL A 331 -10.34 17.87 3.38
C VAL A 331 -11.32 17.31 2.34
N SER A 332 -10.90 17.19 1.08
CA SER A 332 -11.79 16.80 -0.03
C SER A 332 -12.48 15.46 0.21
N GLU A 333 -11.78 14.48 0.82
CA GLU A 333 -12.36 13.16 1.09
C GLU A 333 -13.54 13.22 2.06
N TYR A 334 -13.50 14.09 3.07
CA TYR A 334 -14.62 14.27 4.01
C TYR A 334 -15.79 14.97 3.34
N LEU A 335 -15.53 15.97 2.51
CA LEU A 335 -16.55 16.72 1.77
C LEU A 335 -17.27 15.80 0.78
N ASP A 336 -16.51 15.00 0.03
CA ASP A 336 -17.05 14.04 -0.94
C ASP A 336 -17.85 12.94 -0.24
N ASP A 337 -17.37 12.42 0.89
CA ASP A 337 -18.08 11.39 1.65
C ASP A 337 -19.38 11.92 2.29
N ALA A 338 -19.33 13.12 2.87
CA ALA A 338 -20.52 13.78 3.40
C ALA A 338 -21.55 14.01 2.29
N ALA A 339 -21.14 14.56 1.14
CA ALA A 339 -22.02 14.79 0.00
C ALA A 339 -22.65 13.49 -0.54
N ALA A 340 -21.86 12.42 -0.67
CA ALA A 340 -22.33 11.12 -1.13
C ALA A 340 -23.40 10.50 -0.21
N ASN A 341 -23.41 10.88 1.07
CA ASN A 341 -24.34 10.38 2.08
C ASN A 341 -25.43 11.40 2.48
N GLY A 342 -25.54 12.52 1.77
CA GLY A 342 -26.55 13.56 2.06
C GLY A 342 -26.32 14.29 3.39
N LEU A 343 -25.07 14.37 3.83
CA LEU A 343 -24.66 14.99 5.08
C LEU A 343 -24.07 16.39 4.84
N HIS A 344 -24.23 17.26 5.82
CA HIS A 344 -23.66 18.59 5.91
C HIS A 344 -22.80 18.67 7.17
N ILE A 345 -21.50 18.94 6.98
CA ILE A 345 -20.53 19.07 8.06
C ILE A 345 -20.72 20.44 8.72
N GLU A 346 -21.38 20.46 9.88
CA GLU A 346 -21.66 21.67 10.67
C GLU A 346 -20.61 21.94 11.76
N GLY A 347 -19.77 20.95 12.07
CA GLY A 347 -18.77 21.05 13.13
C GLY A 347 -17.51 20.23 12.86
N VAL A 348 -16.39 20.73 13.36
CA VAL A 348 -15.12 20.02 13.43
C VAL A 348 -14.73 19.92 14.89
N ILE A 349 -14.44 18.72 15.38
CA ILE A 349 -13.94 18.50 16.73
C ILE A 349 -12.50 18.02 16.61
N ASN A 350 -11.55 18.73 17.22
CA ASN A 350 -10.23 18.18 17.43
C ASN A 350 -10.15 17.66 18.86
N THR A 351 -9.70 16.42 19.02
CA THR A 351 -9.49 15.80 20.32
C THR A 351 -8.40 16.50 21.12
N HIS A 352 -7.41 17.08 20.43
CA HIS A 352 -6.32 17.87 21.02
C HIS A 352 -5.61 18.72 19.94
N PHE A 353 -4.64 19.55 20.33
CA PHE A 353 -3.70 20.14 19.37
C PHE A 353 -2.71 19.07 18.90
N HIS A 354 -3.00 18.47 17.74
CA HIS A 354 -2.15 17.49 17.09
C HIS A 354 -0.73 18.02 16.89
N ALA A 355 0.26 17.17 17.15
CA ALA A 355 1.66 17.50 16.99
C ALA A 355 2.27 16.87 15.72
N ASP A 356 1.71 15.79 15.20
CA ASP A 356 2.31 15.02 14.11
C ASP A 356 1.71 15.35 12.73
N PHE A 357 0.69 16.20 12.69
CA PHE A 357 0.12 16.76 11.45
C PHE A 357 -0.59 18.10 11.70
N VAL A 358 -0.77 18.85 10.62
CA VAL A 358 -1.62 20.05 10.60
C VAL A 358 -3.07 19.64 10.33
N SER A 359 -3.96 19.92 11.28
CA SER A 359 -5.37 19.57 11.20
C SER A 359 -6.12 20.44 10.19
N GLY A 360 -7.04 19.85 9.43
CA GLY A 360 -7.86 20.49 8.40
C GLY A 360 -9.05 21.29 8.91
N HIS A 361 -9.03 21.73 10.18
CA HIS A 361 -10.14 22.43 10.80
C HIS A 361 -10.44 23.78 10.14
N LEU A 362 -9.42 24.57 9.80
CA LEU A 362 -9.59 25.83 9.09
C LEU A 362 -10.08 25.59 7.65
N GLU A 363 -9.55 24.57 6.99
CA GLU A 363 -9.93 24.18 5.62
C GLU A 363 -11.41 23.74 5.55
N LEU A 364 -11.88 22.93 6.51
CA LEU A 364 -13.30 22.57 6.60
C LEU A 364 -14.18 23.76 6.95
N ALA A 365 -13.81 24.55 7.96
CA ALA A 365 -14.59 25.73 8.37
C ALA A 365 -14.76 26.73 7.21
N ALA A 366 -13.71 26.99 6.44
CA ALA A 366 -13.76 27.87 5.27
C ALA A 366 -14.67 27.33 4.15
N ARG A 367 -14.76 26.01 3.99
CA ARG A 367 -15.54 25.35 2.92
C ARG A 367 -16.99 25.09 3.29
N THR A 368 -17.31 24.91 4.56
CA THR A 368 -18.66 24.51 5.01
C THR A 368 -19.33 25.50 5.96
N GLY A 369 -18.57 26.40 6.57
CA GLY A 369 -19.06 27.24 7.68
C GLY A 369 -19.11 26.50 9.02
N ALA A 370 -18.48 25.33 9.13
CA ALA A 370 -18.44 24.54 10.37
C ALA A 370 -17.81 25.32 11.53
N TRP A 371 -18.37 25.15 12.73
CA TRP A 371 -17.69 25.59 13.96
C TRP A 371 -16.51 24.66 14.28
N ILE A 372 -15.48 25.20 14.93
CA ILE A 372 -14.28 24.44 15.32
C ILE A 372 -14.29 24.26 16.83
N GLY A 373 -14.22 23.02 17.30
CA GLY A 373 -14.31 22.66 18.72
C GLY A 373 -13.03 22.00 19.24
N TYR A 374 -12.66 22.37 20.45
CA TYR A 374 -11.56 21.80 21.24
C TYR A 374 -11.98 21.70 22.71
N GLY A 375 -11.24 20.94 23.51
CA GLY A 375 -11.47 20.90 24.97
C GLY A 375 -11.38 22.27 25.64
N ALA A 376 -12.05 22.42 26.79
CA ALA A 376 -12.22 23.71 27.46
C ALA A 376 -10.91 24.47 27.79
N ARG A 377 -9.80 23.73 27.94
CA ARG A 377 -8.47 24.28 28.23
C ARG A 377 -7.67 24.73 27.00
N ALA A 378 -8.19 24.52 25.79
CA ALA A 378 -7.49 24.80 24.54
C ALA A 378 -7.45 26.29 24.24
N GLU A 379 -6.29 26.89 24.00
CA GLU A 379 -6.18 28.30 23.57
C GLU A 379 -5.70 28.37 22.12
N ALA A 380 -6.42 29.11 21.28
CA ALA A 380 -6.16 29.29 19.85
C ALA A 380 -6.34 30.75 19.43
N GLU A 381 -5.68 31.15 18.35
CA GLU A 381 -5.75 32.52 17.79
C GLU A 381 -7.01 32.76 16.94
N PHE A 382 -7.76 31.71 16.63
CA PHE A 382 -9.02 31.75 15.89
C PHE A 382 -10.22 31.38 16.78
N PRO A 383 -11.46 31.73 16.38
CA PRO A 383 -12.65 31.39 17.16
C PRO A 383 -12.82 29.88 17.33
N ILE A 384 -12.92 29.43 18.58
CA ILE A 384 -13.18 28.03 18.94
C ILE A 384 -14.39 27.91 19.87
N ARG A 385 -15.14 26.82 19.70
CA ARG A 385 -16.11 26.34 20.68
C ARG A 385 -15.36 25.54 21.74
N LYS A 386 -15.36 26.05 22.98
CA LYS A 386 -14.84 25.35 24.15
C LYS A 386 -15.81 24.22 24.51
N LEU A 387 -15.35 22.98 24.41
CA LEU A 387 -16.13 21.77 24.70
C LEU A 387 -15.85 21.33 26.14
N HIS A 388 -16.89 21.21 26.95
CA HIS A 388 -16.79 20.90 28.37
C HIS A 388 -17.06 19.43 28.68
N ASP A 389 -16.47 18.91 29.76
CA ASP A 389 -16.77 17.54 30.23
C ASP A 389 -18.29 17.32 30.38
N ARG A 390 -18.77 16.18 29.87
CA ARG A 390 -20.18 15.77 29.80
C ARG A 390 -21.09 16.63 28.94
N GLU A 391 -20.57 17.60 28.19
CA GLU A 391 -21.35 18.35 27.22
C GLU A 391 -21.89 17.41 26.13
N ARG A 392 -23.19 17.53 25.83
CA ARG A 392 -23.84 16.76 24.77
C ARG A 392 -24.10 17.60 23.52
N ILE A 393 -23.70 17.09 22.37
CA ILE A 393 -23.94 17.67 21.06
C ILE A 393 -24.89 16.74 20.28
N SER A 394 -26.12 17.18 20.06
CA SER A 394 -27.10 16.44 19.26
C SER A 394 -26.95 16.80 17.79
N LEU A 395 -26.85 15.78 16.93
CA LEU A 395 -26.98 15.87 15.48
C LEU A 395 -28.40 15.49 15.02
N GLY A 396 -29.27 15.11 15.94
CA GLY A 396 -30.55 14.46 15.69
C GLY A 396 -30.75 13.39 16.76
N GLU A 397 -31.01 12.16 16.31
CA GLU A 397 -30.97 10.97 17.16
C GLU A 397 -29.54 10.66 17.62
N VAL A 398 -28.57 10.86 16.71
CA VAL A 398 -27.14 10.71 17.02
C VAL A 398 -26.70 11.81 17.99
N THR A 399 -26.10 11.40 19.10
CA THR A 399 -25.61 12.31 20.14
C THR A 399 -24.15 12.02 20.43
N LEU A 400 -23.36 13.09 20.51
CA LEU A 400 -21.98 13.05 20.98
C LEU A 400 -21.94 13.54 22.42
N GLU A 401 -21.15 12.90 23.28
CA GLU A 401 -20.85 13.38 24.63
C GLU A 401 -19.35 13.57 24.78
N ILE A 402 -18.94 14.74 25.27
CA ILE A 402 -17.54 15.08 25.45
C ILE A 402 -17.06 14.52 26.80
N LEU A 403 -15.89 13.89 26.81
CA LEU A 403 -15.17 13.52 28.02
C LEU A 403 -13.84 14.26 28.04
N GLU A 404 -13.55 15.01 29.09
CA GLU A 404 -12.20 15.56 29.27
C GLU A 404 -11.24 14.43 29.64
N THR A 405 -10.24 14.21 28.79
CA THR A 405 -9.26 13.11 28.90
C THR A 405 -7.83 13.65 28.82
N PRO A 406 -7.45 14.60 29.70
CA PRO A 406 -6.12 15.17 29.70
C PRO A 406 -5.07 14.10 29.97
N GLY A 407 -3.89 14.28 29.41
CA GLY A 407 -2.76 13.39 29.66
C GLY A 407 -1.76 13.38 28.52
N HIS A 408 -2.22 13.17 27.28
CA HIS A 408 -1.38 13.40 26.12
C HIS A 408 -1.11 14.91 25.93
N THR A 409 -2.18 15.69 26.00
CA THR A 409 -2.15 17.17 26.09
C THR A 409 -3.06 17.62 27.23
N PRO A 410 -2.88 18.83 27.78
CA PRO A 410 -3.72 19.31 28.88
C PRO A 410 -5.17 19.54 28.47
N GLU A 411 -5.45 19.85 27.20
CA GLU A 411 -6.79 20.10 26.65
C GLU A 411 -7.46 18.87 26.03
N SER A 412 -6.79 17.70 26.03
CA SER A 412 -7.30 16.48 25.40
C SER A 412 -8.72 16.14 25.84
N ILE A 413 -9.56 15.81 24.86
CA ILE A 413 -10.91 15.28 25.02
C ILE A 413 -11.07 13.98 24.24
N SER A 414 -11.98 13.13 24.72
CA SER A 414 -12.50 11.97 24.02
C SER A 414 -13.97 12.22 23.69
N VAL A 415 -14.44 11.66 22.57
CA VAL A 415 -15.82 11.83 22.11
C VAL A 415 -16.57 10.51 22.19
N LEU A 416 -17.54 10.42 23.09
CA LEU A 416 -18.49 9.31 23.12
C LEU A 416 -19.52 9.51 22.02
N VAL A 417 -19.82 8.45 21.28
CA VAL A 417 -20.81 8.44 20.21
C VAL A 417 -21.97 7.55 20.63
N PHE A 418 -23.19 8.10 20.59
CA PHE A 418 -24.42 7.37 20.86
C PHE A 418 -25.27 7.34 19.57
N GLU A 419 -25.74 6.15 19.19
CA GLU A 419 -26.63 5.98 18.03
C GLU A 419 -27.99 6.64 18.30
N HIS A 420 -28.48 6.50 19.54
CA HIS A 420 -29.64 7.23 20.06
C HIS A 420 -29.31 7.95 21.37
N SER A 421 -29.86 9.15 21.55
CA SER A 421 -29.65 9.99 22.75
C SER A 421 -29.92 9.29 24.09
N GLY A 422 -30.85 8.33 24.11
CA GLY A 422 -31.27 7.57 25.30
C GLY A 422 -30.49 6.27 25.56
N ASP A 423 -29.52 5.92 24.72
CA ASP A 423 -28.76 4.68 24.87
C ASP A 423 -27.93 4.69 26.17
N GLY A 424 -28.06 3.61 26.95
CA GLY A 424 -27.29 3.42 28.19
C GLY A 424 -25.82 3.03 27.98
N THR A 425 -25.47 2.56 26.77
CA THR A 425 -24.11 2.20 26.37
C THR A 425 -23.76 2.95 25.09
N PRO A 426 -22.64 3.71 25.05
CA PRO A 426 -22.21 4.37 23.82
C PRO A 426 -21.83 3.34 22.75
N TYR A 427 -22.08 3.69 21.49
CA TYR A 427 -21.61 2.92 20.33
C TYR A 427 -20.09 2.79 20.35
N GLY A 428 -19.40 3.87 20.69
CA GLY A 428 -17.95 3.88 20.86
C GLY A 428 -17.43 5.18 21.45
N VAL A 429 -16.14 5.19 21.73
CA VAL A 429 -15.36 6.33 22.19
C VAL A 429 -14.24 6.58 21.18
N LEU A 430 -14.18 7.81 20.67
CA LEU A 430 -13.04 8.34 19.95
C LEU A 430 -12.06 8.86 20.99
N THR A 431 -10.95 8.17 21.21
CA THR A 431 -10.05 8.43 22.35
C THR A 431 -9.00 9.48 22.08
N GLY A 432 -8.94 10.02 20.86
CA GLY A 432 -7.79 10.82 20.42
C GLY A 432 -6.50 10.04 20.67
N ASP A 433 -5.55 10.73 21.29
CA ASP A 433 -4.28 10.14 21.73
C ASP A 433 -4.24 9.81 23.22
N ALA A 434 -5.37 9.86 23.95
CA ALA A 434 -5.39 9.48 25.36
C ALA A 434 -5.23 7.97 25.57
N LEU A 435 -5.77 7.15 24.67
CA LEU A 435 -5.72 5.69 24.75
C LEU A 435 -5.65 5.08 23.35
N PHE A 436 -4.66 4.21 23.14
CA PHE A 436 -4.48 3.44 21.91
C PHE A 436 -4.83 1.97 22.11
N ILE A 437 -4.74 1.19 21.03
CA ILE A 437 -4.92 -0.26 21.09
C ILE A 437 -3.60 -0.88 21.52
N GLY A 438 -3.54 -1.35 22.77
CA GLY A 438 -2.37 -1.95 23.40
C GLY A 438 -1.40 -0.95 24.04
N ASP A 439 -1.69 0.35 23.98
CA ASP A 439 -0.82 1.41 24.48
C ASP A 439 -1.61 2.68 24.88
N VAL A 440 -0.93 3.74 25.31
CA VAL A 440 -1.47 5.09 25.61
C VAL A 440 -0.64 6.18 24.94
N GLY A 441 -1.18 7.40 24.86
CA GLY A 441 -0.42 8.56 24.41
C GLY A 441 0.75 8.87 25.31
N ARG A 442 1.85 9.31 24.70
CA ARG A 442 3.02 9.78 25.45
C ARG A 442 2.69 11.11 26.19
N PRO A 443 3.08 11.27 27.47
CA PRO A 443 2.83 12.49 28.22
C PRO A 443 3.98 13.51 28.16
N ASP A 444 5.01 13.29 27.33
CA ASP A 444 6.26 14.07 27.31
C ASP A 444 6.42 14.97 26.07
N LEU A 445 5.36 15.19 25.29
CA LEU A 445 5.45 16.07 24.13
C LEU A 445 5.74 17.52 24.53
N LEU A 446 6.78 18.10 23.92
CA LEU A 446 7.17 19.51 24.05
C LEU A 446 6.06 20.49 23.59
N ALA A 447 5.06 20.00 22.86
CA ALA A 447 3.87 20.74 22.44
C ALA A 447 2.96 21.18 23.62
N SER A 448 3.08 20.53 24.78
CA SER A 448 2.29 20.84 25.98
C SER A 448 2.89 22.01 26.77
N ILE A 449 2.72 23.22 26.23
CA ILE A 449 3.22 24.46 26.82
C ILE A 449 2.67 24.63 28.24
N GLY A 450 3.56 24.78 29.22
CA GLY A 450 3.22 25.12 30.60
C GLY A 450 2.84 23.94 31.50
N VAL A 451 3.00 22.70 31.04
CA VAL A 451 2.77 21.49 31.84
C VAL A 451 3.94 20.52 31.69
N THR A 452 4.38 19.93 32.80
CA THR A 452 5.48 18.95 32.81
C THR A 452 5.03 17.56 32.39
N ALA A 453 5.97 16.72 31.93
CA ALA A 453 5.66 15.34 31.55
C ALA A 453 5.10 14.51 32.73
N ASP A 454 5.57 14.80 33.94
CA ASP A 454 5.11 14.17 35.18
C ASP A 454 3.67 14.58 35.53
N GLU A 455 3.31 15.85 35.38
CA GLU A 455 1.93 16.32 35.53
C GLU A 455 0.99 15.70 34.50
N LEU A 456 1.42 15.63 33.23
CA LEU A 456 0.68 14.99 32.15
C LEU A 456 0.50 13.48 32.39
N GLY A 457 1.54 12.80 32.88
CA GLY A 457 1.45 11.39 33.27
C GLY A 457 0.40 11.13 34.35
N ARG A 458 0.30 12.01 35.35
CA ARG A 458 -0.76 11.92 36.39
C ARG A 458 -2.15 12.19 35.84
N MET A 459 -2.30 13.17 34.94
CA MET A 459 -3.57 13.40 34.26
C MET A 459 -3.99 12.18 33.44
N LEU A 460 -3.03 11.60 32.71
CA LEU A 460 -3.24 10.40 31.90
C LEU A 460 -3.64 9.20 32.75
N TYR A 461 -3.05 9.03 33.93
CA TYR A 461 -3.43 8.00 34.89
C TYR A 461 -4.92 8.10 35.25
N ASP A 462 -5.41 9.28 35.65
CA ASP A 462 -6.81 9.48 35.99
C ASP A 462 -7.74 9.24 34.78
N THR A 463 -7.35 9.77 33.63
CA THR A 463 -8.04 9.58 32.35
C THR A 463 -8.21 8.10 32.01
N VAL A 464 -7.15 7.31 32.08
CA VAL A 464 -7.19 5.89 31.70
C VAL A 464 -7.91 5.08 32.77
N GLN A 465 -7.44 5.14 34.02
CA GLN A 465 -7.85 4.24 35.10
C GLN A 465 -9.25 4.54 35.64
N HIS A 466 -9.67 5.82 35.65
CA HIS A 466 -10.94 6.21 36.27
C HIS A 466 -12.00 6.68 35.27
N LYS A 467 -11.62 7.31 34.15
CA LYS A 467 -12.60 7.78 33.16
C LYS A 467 -12.87 6.74 32.07
N LEU A 468 -11.85 6.34 31.31
CA LEU A 468 -12.02 5.43 30.18
C LEU A 468 -12.34 4.01 30.65
N MET A 469 -11.70 3.52 31.72
CA MET A 469 -11.99 2.18 32.25
C MET A 469 -13.33 2.06 32.98
N ALA A 470 -13.98 3.19 33.33
CA ALA A 470 -15.35 3.20 33.85
C ALA A 470 -16.42 3.03 32.76
N LEU A 471 -16.05 3.10 31.47
CA LEU A 471 -16.98 2.86 30.37
C LEU A 471 -17.36 1.37 30.28
N PRO A 472 -18.58 1.04 29.79
CA PRO A 472 -18.99 -0.34 29.57
C PRO A 472 -18.06 -1.08 28.62
N ASP A 473 -17.80 -2.36 28.89
CA ASP A 473 -16.85 -3.21 28.15
C ASP A 473 -17.16 -3.32 26.66
N GLN A 474 -18.44 -3.19 26.29
CA GLN A 474 -18.91 -3.28 24.91
C GLN A 474 -18.65 -2.00 24.12
N THR A 475 -18.29 -0.90 24.79
CA THR A 475 -17.95 0.37 24.14
C THR A 475 -16.77 0.15 23.21
N ARG A 476 -16.95 0.45 21.92
CA ARG A 476 -15.90 0.36 20.92
C ARG A 476 -14.88 1.47 21.13
N LEU A 477 -13.61 1.18 20.89
CA LEU A 477 -12.53 2.12 21.04
C LEU A 477 -11.95 2.46 19.67
N PHE A 478 -11.80 3.76 19.42
CA PHE A 478 -11.34 4.34 18.16
C PHE A 478 -10.26 5.40 18.44
N PRO A 479 -8.98 5.05 18.30
CA PRO A 479 -7.88 5.98 18.56
C PRO A 479 -7.62 6.92 17.37
N ALA A 480 -7.02 8.09 17.62
CA ALA A 480 -6.56 8.95 16.53
C ALA A 480 -5.29 8.43 15.83
N HIS A 481 -4.55 7.49 16.44
CA HIS A 481 -3.36 6.89 15.83
C HIS A 481 -3.29 5.35 15.95
N GLY A 482 -2.55 4.73 15.01
CA GLY A 482 -2.26 3.29 14.96
C GLY A 482 -0.78 2.98 14.70
N ALA A 483 -0.48 1.71 14.39
CA ALA A 483 0.87 1.18 14.24
C ALA A 483 1.80 2.10 13.43
N GLY A 484 2.97 2.38 14.02
CA GLY A 484 4.00 3.23 13.45
C GLY A 484 4.00 4.66 13.97
N SER A 485 2.91 5.24 14.48
CA SER A 485 2.94 6.63 14.97
C SER A 485 3.99 6.83 16.07
N ALA A 486 4.66 7.99 16.06
CA ALA A 486 5.59 8.42 17.10
C ALA A 486 4.90 9.00 18.36
N CYS A 487 3.56 9.06 18.36
CA CYS A 487 2.74 9.50 19.49
C CYS A 487 2.62 8.44 20.60
N GLY A 488 3.04 7.18 20.36
CA GLY A 488 3.13 6.14 21.38
C GLY A 488 4.21 5.09 21.07
N LYS A 489 4.36 4.09 21.94
CA LYS A 489 5.51 3.18 21.97
C LYS A 489 5.29 1.90 21.16
N ASN A 490 4.10 1.31 21.24
CA ASN A 490 3.74 -0.04 20.76
C ASN A 490 2.33 -0.09 20.15
N LEU A 491 2.04 0.78 19.19
CA LEU A 491 0.69 0.85 18.61
C LEU A 491 0.36 -0.37 17.74
N SER A 492 -0.87 -0.87 17.88
CA SER A 492 -1.42 -1.98 17.09
C SER A 492 -1.77 -1.59 15.65
N THR A 493 -1.75 -2.57 14.74
CA THR A 493 -2.23 -2.43 13.35
C THR A 493 -3.75 -2.51 13.23
N GLU A 494 -4.44 -2.96 14.28
CA GLU A 494 -5.90 -2.95 14.34
C GLU A 494 -6.44 -1.51 14.37
N LEU A 495 -7.53 -1.24 13.65
CA LEU A 495 -8.10 0.11 13.54
C LEU A 495 -9.14 0.44 14.61
N GLN A 496 -9.58 -0.56 15.38
CA GLN A 496 -10.55 -0.44 16.46
C GLN A 496 -10.40 -1.57 17.48
N SER A 497 -10.88 -1.35 18.70
CA SER A 497 -10.96 -2.37 19.75
C SER A 497 -12.22 -2.15 20.60
N THR A 498 -12.24 -2.65 21.83
CA THR A 498 -13.25 -2.32 22.85
C THR A 498 -12.60 -2.01 24.19
N ILE A 499 -13.29 -1.25 25.04
CA ILE A 499 -12.83 -0.97 26.41
C ILE A 499 -12.57 -2.26 27.19
N GLY A 500 -13.45 -3.25 27.07
CA GLY A 500 -13.27 -4.55 27.73
C GLY A 500 -12.02 -5.29 27.26
N ALA A 501 -11.70 -5.25 25.96
CA ALA A 501 -10.48 -5.86 25.43
C ALA A 501 -9.23 -5.13 25.95
N GLN A 502 -9.24 -3.79 25.93
CA GLN A 502 -8.11 -3.00 26.45
C GLN A 502 -7.89 -3.24 27.94
N ARG A 503 -8.96 -3.37 28.75
CA ARG A 503 -8.82 -3.70 30.17
C ARG A 503 -8.12 -5.04 30.42
N LEU A 504 -8.23 -5.99 29.49
CA LEU A 504 -7.61 -7.32 29.60
C LEU A 504 -6.17 -7.37 29.08
N SER A 505 -5.84 -6.58 28.05
CA SER A 505 -4.57 -6.74 27.32
C SER A 505 -3.68 -5.50 27.28
N ASN A 506 -4.19 -4.31 27.53
CA ASN A 506 -3.41 -3.08 27.54
C ASN A 506 -2.78 -2.89 28.91
N TYR A 507 -1.44 -2.81 28.95
CA TYR A 507 -0.69 -2.70 30.20
C TYR A 507 -1.14 -1.49 31.04
N ALA A 508 -1.46 -0.37 30.39
CA ALA A 508 -1.85 0.88 31.05
C ALA A 508 -3.28 0.83 31.63
N CYS A 509 -4.12 -0.08 31.16
CA CYS A 509 -5.50 -0.26 31.61
C CYS A 509 -5.63 -1.24 32.79
N VAL A 510 -4.57 -1.98 33.12
CA VAL A 510 -4.54 -2.86 34.28
C VAL A 510 -4.44 -1.99 35.54
N PRO A 511 -5.25 -2.22 36.59
CA PRO A 511 -5.19 -1.44 37.82
C PRO A 511 -3.78 -1.44 38.43
N MET A 512 -3.21 -0.25 38.60
CA MET A 512 -1.89 -0.03 39.20
C MET A 512 -1.86 1.31 39.96
N GLY A 513 -0.77 1.54 40.71
CA GLY A 513 -0.57 2.82 41.39
C GLY A 513 -0.17 3.94 40.42
N GLU A 514 -0.54 5.19 40.72
CA GLU A 514 -0.22 6.37 39.87
C GLU A 514 1.28 6.47 39.54
N ARG A 515 2.14 6.31 40.54
CA ARG A 515 3.59 6.41 40.34
C ARG A 515 4.13 5.32 39.41
N GLU A 516 3.69 4.08 39.61
CA GLU A 516 4.04 2.95 38.74
C GLU A 516 3.57 3.20 37.31
N PHE A 517 2.36 3.73 37.13
CA PHE A 517 1.85 4.12 35.82
C PHE A 517 2.75 5.16 35.15
N VAL A 518 3.04 6.27 35.83
CA VAL A 518 3.88 7.36 35.29
C VAL A 518 5.26 6.85 34.89
N ASP A 519 5.89 6.03 35.74
CA ASP A 519 7.20 5.45 35.45
C ASP A 519 7.16 4.58 34.17
N ILE A 520 6.15 3.72 34.04
CA ILE A 520 6.02 2.83 32.86
C ILE A 520 5.71 3.60 31.57
N VAL A 521 4.79 4.58 31.62
CA VAL A 521 4.37 5.30 30.41
C VAL A 521 5.41 6.32 29.94
N THR A 522 6.35 6.73 30.79
CA THR A 522 7.44 7.63 30.39
C THR A 522 8.70 6.87 29.95
N GLU A 523 8.83 5.58 30.30
CA GLU A 523 10.00 4.78 29.94
C GLU A 523 10.00 4.34 28.47
N GLY A 524 11.13 4.57 27.78
CA GLY A 524 11.38 4.03 26.44
C GLY A 524 10.53 4.67 25.33
N GLN A 525 10.13 5.94 25.51
CA GLN A 525 9.46 6.72 24.48
C GLN A 525 10.42 7.01 23.31
N PRO A 526 9.95 6.96 22.06
CA PRO A 526 10.78 7.35 20.92
C PRO A 526 11.08 8.86 20.97
N PRO A 527 12.21 9.32 20.40
CA PRO A 527 12.47 10.75 20.24
C PRO A 527 11.33 11.42 19.45
N ALA A 528 10.82 12.54 19.95
CA ALA A 528 9.83 13.32 19.24
C ALA A 528 10.49 14.02 18.04
N PRO A 529 9.97 13.88 16.80
CA PRO A 529 10.49 14.61 15.65
C PRO A 529 10.41 16.13 15.83
N ASN A 530 11.39 16.86 15.28
CA ASN A 530 11.48 18.33 15.47
C ASN A 530 10.27 19.10 14.96
N TYR A 531 9.59 18.60 13.92
CA TYR A 531 8.37 19.23 13.40
C TYR A 531 7.18 19.15 14.36
N PHE A 532 7.23 18.30 15.41
CA PHE A 532 6.09 18.11 16.30
C PHE A 532 5.65 19.39 17.02
N GLY A 533 6.63 20.12 17.55
CA GLY A 533 6.36 21.41 18.19
C GLY A 533 5.87 22.45 17.17
N TYR A 534 6.34 22.38 15.93
CA TYR A 534 5.94 23.30 14.86
C TYR A 534 4.47 23.08 14.46
N ASP A 535 4.05 21.84 14.23
CA ASP A 535 2.68 21.49 13.86
C ASP A 535 1.69 21.79 15.00
N ALA A 536 2.06 21.49 16.24
CA ALA A 536 1.25 21.86 17.40
C ALA A 536 1.05 23.38 17.51
N ILE A 537 2.07 24.18 17.19
CA ILE A 537 1.96 25.64 17.12
C ILE A 537 1.06 26.04 15.94
N LEU A 538 1.24 25.47 14.75
CA LEU A 538 0.40 25.77 13.59
C LEU A 538 -1.07 25.47 13.84
N ASN A 539 -1.38 24.40 14.57
CA ASN A 539 -2.75 24.03 14.93
C ASN A 539 -3.41 24.97 15.95
N ARG A 540 -2.64 25.86 16.59
CA ARG A 540 -3.16 26.92 17.47
C ARG A 540 -3.30 28.27 16.76
N LYS A 541 -2.62 28.45 15.63
CA LYS A 541 -2.53 29.74 14.93
C LYS A 541 -3.64 29.94 13.92
N GLU A 542 -4.02 31.20 13.74
CA GLU A 542 -4.72 31.60 12.52
C GLU A 542 -3.69 31.61 11.39
N ARG A 543 -3.82 30.65 10.47
CA ARG A 543 -2.84 30.38 9.39
C ARG A 543 -3.52 30.35 8.04
N GLU A 544 -2.72 30.48 6.98
CA GLU A 544 -3.23 30.34 5.61
C GLU A 544 -3.79 28.94 5.35
N LEU A 545 -4.80 28.89 4.49
CA LEU A 545 -5.40 27.64 4.03
C LEU A 545 -4.47 26.95 3.04
N LEU A 546 -4.56 25.62 2.98
CA LEU A 546 -3.85 24.82 1.99
C LEU A 546 -4.21 25.22 0.55
N LYS A 547 -3.21 25.55 -0.27
CA LYS A 547 -3.35 25.90 -1.69
C LYS A 547 -2.39 25.08 -2.57
N VAL A 548 -2.74 23.82 -2.81
CA VAL A 548 -1.89 22.87 -3.53
C VAL A 548 -1.52 23.39 -4.93
N GLU A 549 -2.45 24.06 -5.60
CA GLU A 549 -2.30 24.57 -6.97
C GLU A 549 -1.22 25.64 -7.11
N GLU A 550 -0.98 26.44 -6.05
CA GLU A 550 0.08 27.46 -6.05
C GLU A 550 1.49 26.82 -6.00
N HIS A 551 1.60 25.61 -5.45
CA HIS A 551 2.85 24.87 -5.30
C HIS A 551 3.09 23.84 -6.40
N LEU A 552 2.07 23.50 -7.20
CA LEU A 552 2.15 22.57 -8.34
C LEU A 552 2.79 23.18 -9.59
N ARG A 553 3.92 23.85 -9.43
CA ARG A 553 4.66 24.47 -10.52
C ARG A 553 5.80 23.56 -10.99
N GLU A 554 5.75 23.12 -12.24
CA GLU A 554 6.90 22.45 -12.85
C GLU A 554 8.05 23.44 -13.06
N LEU A 555 9.23 23.08 -12.58
CA LEU A 555 10.47 23.85 -12.65
C LEU A 555 11.36 23.27 -13.74
N ARG A 556 12.05 24.16 -14.47
CA ARG A 556 13.12 23.72 -15.37
C ARG A 556 14.34 23.37 -14.53
N PHE A 557 15.17 22.46 -15.04
CA PHE A 557 16.37 22.03 -14.33
C PHE A 557 17.28 23.19 -13.87
N GLY A 558 17.44 24.23 -14.70
CA GLY A 558 18.20 25.43 -14.32
C GLY A 558 17.58 26.22 -13.15
N ASP A 559 16.25 26.24 -13.04
CA ASP A 559 15.55 26.89 -11.92
C ASP A 559 15.73 26.09 -10.62
N VAL A 560 15.77 24.75 -10.72
CA VAL A 560 16.08 23.85 -9.59
C VAL A 560 17.49 24.10 -9.07
N LEU A 561 18.48 24.20 -9.97
CA LEU A 561 19.86 24.52 -9.59
C LEU A 561 19.97 25.88 -8.89
N ALA A 562 19.36 26.92 -9.46
CA ALA A 562 19.40 28.26 -8.88
C ALA A 562 18.80 28.30 -7.46
N ARG A 563 17.69 27.59 -7.22
CA ARG A 563 17.06 27.50 -5.89
C ARG A 563 17.89 26.68 -4.91
N ARG A 564 18.43 25.54 -5.34
CA ARG A 564 19.37 24.75 -4.51
C ARG A 564 20.55 25.61 -4.07
N ASP A 565 21.16 26.34 -5.00
CA ASP A 565 22.33 27.19 -4.75
C ASP A 565 21.97 28.40 -3.85
N ALA A 566 20.71 28.84 -3.87
CA ALA A 566 20.17 29.83 -2.93
C ALA A 566 19.80 29.25 -1.55
N GLY A 567 19.97 27.94 -1.33
CA GLY A 567 19.77 27.27 -0.04
C GLY A 567 18.47 26.48 0.09
N ALA A 568 17.69 26.30 -0.98
CA ALA A 568 16.50 25.45 -0.94
C ALA A 568 16.88 23.98 -0.68
N VAL A 569 16.03 23.26 0.05
CA VAL A 569 16.15 21.82 0.26
C VAL A 569 15.56 21.11 -0.96
N VAL A 570 16.38 20.36 -1.68
CA VAL A 570 15.90 19.51 -2.77
C VAL A 570 15.53 18.15 -2.22
N VAL A 571 14.24 17.83 -2.21
CA VAL A 571 13.70 16.54 -1.76
C VAL A 571 13.51 15.64 -2.97
N ASP A 572 14.32 14.58 -3.06
CA ASP A 572 14.21 13.58 -4.11
C ASP A 572 13.36 12.40 -3.63
N ALA A 573 12.14 12.31 -4.17
CA ALA A 573 11.14 11.36 -3.75
C ALA A 573 11.17 10.02 -4.52
N ARG A 574 12.20 9.80 -5.34
CA ARG A 574 12.38 8.56 -6.08
C ARG A 574 12.83 7.41 -5.18
N ASP A 575 12.76 6.21 -5.73
CA ASP A 575 13.21 4.99 -5.06
C ASP A 575 14.71 5.09 -4.71
N PRO A 576 15.15 4.58 -3.54
CA PRO A 576 16.54 4.65 -3.12
C PRO A 576 17.56 4.07 -4.12
N GLN A 577 17.17 3.09 -4.95
CA GLN A 577 18.04 2.54 -5.98
C GLN A 577 18.16 3.47 -7.20
N GLU A 578 17.07 4.14 -7.58
CA GLU A 578 17.07 5.15 -8.64
C GLU A 578 17.89 6.39 -8.23
N PHE A 579 17.70 6.83 -6.98
CA PHE A 579 18.51 7.89 -6.37
C PHE A 579 20.00 7.55 -6.37
N ALA A 580 20.35 6.32 -5.95
CA ALA A 580 21.74 5.89 -5.88
C ALA A 580 22.41 5.77 -7.25
N ALA A 581 21.67 5.35 -8.29
CA ALA A 581 22.19 5.28 -9.64
C ALA A 581 22.54 6.66 -10.23
N GLY A 582 21.85 7.72 -9.81
CA GLY A 582 22.12 9.10 -10.17
C GLY A 582 21.11 10.08 -9.56
N HIS A 583 21.61 11.08 -8.84
CA HIS A 583 20.80 12.13 -8.22
C HIS A 583 21.49 13.49 -8.27
N LEU A 584 20.72 14.55 -8.01
CA LEU A 584 21.24 15.91 -7.93
C LEU A 584 22.14 16.05 -6.69
N ALA A 585 23.38 16.48 -6.87
CA ALA A 585 24.27 16.76 -5.75
C ALA A 585 23.62 17.74 -4.77
N GLY A 586 23.60 17.36 -3.48
CA GLY A 586 22.97 18.14 -2.40
C GLY A 586 21.48 17.86 -2.15
N SER A 587 20.83 16.95 -2.89
CA SER A 587 19.45 16.53 -2.61
C SER A 587 19.37 15.48 -1.49
N VAL A 588 18.26 15.48 -0.76
CA VAL A 588 17.92 14.48 0.28
C VAL A 588 16.92 13.49 -0.29
N ASN A 589 17.21 12.18 -0.23
CA ASN A 589 16.32 11.14 -0.71
C ASN A 589 15.28 10.79 0.35
N ILE A 590 14.01 11.11 0.09
CA ILE A 590 12.89 10.74 0.95
C ILE A 590 11.87 10.04 0.06
N PRO A 591 11.91 8.70 -0.06
CA PRO A 591 11.09 7.99 -1.02
C PRO A 591 9.60 8.27 -0.83
N ALA A 592 8.88 8.49 -1.93
CA ALA A 592 7.44 8.71 -1.89
C ALA A 592 6.70 7.50 -1.29
N ASP A 593 7.19 6.29 -1.53
CA ASP A 593 6.58 5.09 -0.97
C ASP A 593 6.95 4.90 0.51
N GLY A 594 5.96 4.55 1.34
CA GLY A 594 6.12 4.40 2.78
C GLY A 594 5.88 5.70 3.55
N ARG A 595 6.67 5.95 4.61
CA ARG A 595 6.44 7.02 5.58
C ARG A 595 7.10 8.35 5.19
N PHE A 596 6.81 8.81 3.97
CA PHE A 596 7.40 10.01 3.37
C PHE A 596 7.24 11.25 4.26
N ALA A 597 6.00 11.57 4.69
CA ALA A 597 5.70 12.80 5.43
C ALA A 597 6.47 12.83 6.75
N GLU A 598 6.39 11.75 7.54
CA GLU A 598 7.15 11.63 8.78
C GLU A 598 8.67 11.78 8.58
N GLN A 599 9.26 11.12 7.58
CA GLN A 599 10.69 11.27 7.29
C GLN A 599 11.05 12.68 6.83
N ALA A 600 10.19 13.33 6.04
CA ALA A 600 10.37 14.73 5.67
C ALA A 600 10.36 15.63 6.90
N GLY A 601 9.41 15.46 7.82
CA GLY A 601 9.34 16.23 9.07
C GLY A 601 10.52 15.96 10.02
N MET A 602 11.12 14.76 9.98
CA MET A 602 12.33 14.45 10.74
C MET A 602 13.60 15.10 10.16
N LEU A 603 13.66 15.31 8.84
CA LEU A 603 14.91 15.69 8.15
C LEU A 603 14.93 17.12 7.61
N ILE A 604 13.78 17.76 7.47
CA ILE A 604 13.63 19.09 6.88
C ILE A 604 13.21 20.07 7.97
N GLU A 605 14.01 21.12 8.14
CA GLU A 605 13.69 22.22 9.04
C GLU A 605 12.46 23.00 8.51
N PRO A 606 11.41 23.22 9.33
CA PRO A 606 10.25 24.01 8.92
C PRO A 606 10.62 25.41 8.43
N GLY A 607 9.89 25.92 7.44
CA GLY A 607 10.11 27.24 6.85
C GLY A 607 11.22 27.30 5.79
N ARG A 608 12.02 26.25 5.61
CA ARG A 608 12.98 26.16 4.48
C ARG A 608 12.25 26.04 3.16
N GLU A 609 12.70 26.76 2.13
CA GLU A 609 12.17 26.57 0.78
C GLU A 609 12.46 25.13 0.29
N ILE A 610 11.45 24.47 -0.28
CA ILE A 610 11.55 23.08 -0.75
C ILE A 610 11.40 23.03 -2.27
N VAL A 611 12.25 22.24 -2.92
CA VAL A 611 12.08 21.83 -4.31
C VAL A 611 11.91 20.32 -4.36
N VAL A 612 10.86 19.85 -5.02
CA VAL A 612 10.57 18.41 -5.10
C VAL A 612 11.12 17.83 -6.41
N ILE A 613 11.85 16.73 -6.35
CA ILE A 613 12.08 15.85 -7.49
C ILE A 613 11.11 14.69 -7.34
N ALA A 614 10.08 14.67 -8.17
CA ALA A 614 8.99 13.71 -8.07
C ALA A 614 9.16 12.59 -9.11
N PRO A 615 8.82 11.33 -8.76
CA PRO A 615 8.49 10.33 -9.77
C PRO A 615 7.35 10.83 -10.67
N ASP A 616 7.34 10.38 -11.94
CA ASP A 616 6.36 10.82 -12.92
C ASP A 616 4.91 10.69 -12.43
N GLY A 617 4.19 11.81 -12.48
CA GLY A 617 2.77 11.90 -12.10
C GLY A 617 2.49 11.89 -10.58
N ARG A 618 3.50 11.98 -9.71
CA ARG A 618 3.33 11.96 -8.25
C ARG A 618 3.59 13.28 -7.53
N ALA A 619 3.86 14.36 -8.27
CA ALA A 619 4.19 15.67 -7.69
C ALA A 619 3.10 16.20 -6.74
N GLU A 620 1.84 16.15 -7.17
CA GLU A 620 0.68 16.57 -6.37
C GLU A 620 0.57 15.80 -5.05
N GLU A 621 0.68 14.47 -5.11
CA GLU A 621 0.66 13.62 -3.92
C GLU A 621 1.77 14.00 -2.93
N ILE A 622 2.99 14.21 -3.42
CA ILE A 622 4.15 14.54 -2.59
C ILE A 622 3.98 15.92 -1.93
N ILE A 623 3.53 16.91 -2.69
CA ILE A 623 3.30 18.27 -2.20
C ILE A 623 2.20 18.28 -1.12
N ILE A 624 1.10 17.57 -1.35
CA ILE A 624 0.04 17.40 -0.34
C ILE A 624 0.61 16.76 0.93
N ARG A 625 1.46 15.74 0.79
CA ARG A 625 2.04 15.02 1.94
C ARG A 625 3.04 15.86 2.74
N LEU A 626 3.78 16.76 2.10
CA LEU A 626 4.57 17.79 2.79
C LEU A 626 3.66 18.76 3.55
N ALA A 627 2.60 19.24 2.90
CA ALA A 627 1.69 20.20 3.53
C ALA A 627 0.87 19.62 4.70
N ARG A 628 0.68 18.29 4.75
CA ARG A 628 0.06 17.61 5.90
C ARG A 628 0.84 17.78 7.20
N ILE A 629 2.15 18.02 7.11
CA ILE A 629 3.04 18.24 8.27
C ILE A 629 3.59 19.67 8.29
N GLY A 630 2.83 20.62 7.73
CA GLY A 630 3.15 22.05 7.78
C GLY A 630 4.33 22.51 6.92
N LEU A 631 4.90 21.64 6.08
CA LEU A 631 5.98 21.99 5.14
C LEU A 631 5.41 22.62 3.85
N ASP A 632 4.85 23.82 4.01
CA ASP A 632 4.08 24.53 2.96
C ASP A 632 4.96 25.36 2.00
N THR A 633 6.26 25.36 2.19
CA THR A 633 7.23 26.21 1.46
C THR A 633 7.72 25.57 0.15
N THR A 634 6.89 24.74 -0.48
CA THR A 634 7.27 24.09 -1.73
C THR A 634 7.23 25.09 -2.89
N ALA A 635 8.38 25.35 -3.49
CA ALA A 635 8.54 26.30 -4.59
C ALA A 635 8.10 25.74 -5.95
N GLY A 636 8.02 24.43 -6.07
CA GLY A 636 7.70 23.70 -7.29
C GLY A 636 8.37 22.33 -7.33
N TYR A 637 8.21 21.64 -8.46
CA TYR A 637 8.75 20.30 -8.66
C TYR A 637 9.49 20.17 -10.00
N LEU A 638 10.46 19.25 -10.08
CA LEU A 638 11.04 18.78 -11.32
C LEU A 638 10.34 17.48 -11.74
N GLY A 639 9.66 17.51 -12.88
CA GLY A 639 9.12 16.30 -13.53
C GLY A 639 10.16 15.61 -14.40
N ALA A 640 9.93 14.33 -14.73
CA ALA A 640 10.80 13.51 -15.58
C ALA A 640 12.31 13.65 -15.26
N PRO A 641 12.74 13.39 -14.01
CA PRO A 641 14.10 13.61 -13.56
C PRO A 641 15.15 12.86 -14.39
N GLU A 642 14.84 11.69 -14.92
CA GLU A 642 15.74 10.91 -15.79
C GLU A 642 16.12 11.71 -17.05
N ASP A 643 15.14 12.34 -17.69
CA ASP A 643 15.35 13.16 -18.88
C ASP A 643 16.03 14.50 -18.54
N ALA A 644 15.81 15.04 -17.35
CA ALA A 644 16.47 16.25 -16.89
C ALA A 644 17.96 16.00 -16.60
N PHE A 645 18.29 14.87 -15.96
CA PHE A 645 19.64 14.54 -15.52
C PHE A 645 20.57 14.20 -16.68
N THR A 646 20.07 13.59 -17.76
CA THR A 646 20.87 13.34 -18.98
C THR A 646 21.35 14.62 -19.66
N ARG A 647 20.67 15.75 -19.40
CA ARG A 647 20.98 17.08 -19.95
C ARG A 647 21.56 18.04 -18.90
N ALA A 648 21.83 17.54 -17.70
CA ALA A 648 22.36 18.34 -16.61
C ALA A 648 23.80 18.81 -16.93
N PRO A 649 24.20 20.03 -16.54
CA PRO A 649 25.59 20.45 -16.62
C PRO A 649 26.48 19.52 -15.79
N GLU A 650 27.70 19.30 -16.28
CA GLU A 650 28.68 18.41 -15.66
C GLU A 650 28.90 18.74 -14.17
N GLY A 651 29.07 17.70 -13.35
CA GLY A 651 29.30 17.83 -11.91
C GLY A 651 28.04 18.02 -11.05
N ASN A 652 26.84 18.16 -11.64
CA ASN A 652 25.60 18.30 -10.85
C ASN A 652 24.93 16.98 -10.51
N ILE A 653 25.22 15.91 -11.25
CA ILE A 653 24.66 14.58 -11.02
C ILE A 653 25.74 13.69 -10.43
N VAL A 654 25.46 13.09 -9.28
CA VAL A 654 26.36 12.21 -8.54
C VAL A 654 25.68 10.88 -8.22
N GLN A 655 26.48 9.86 -7.89
CA GLN A 655 25.99 8.56 -7.47
C GLN A 655 26.04 8.42 -5.96
N ALA A 656 25.13 7.63 -5.40
CA ALA A 656 25.20 7.25 -3.99
C ALA A 656 25.73 5.82 -3.87
N GLU A 657 26.62 5.61 -2.92
CA GLU A 657 27.09 4.28 -2.61
C GLU A 657 26.07 3.52 -1.74
N ARG A 658 25.81 2.27 -2.10
CA ARG A 658 24.99 1.35 -1.31
C ARG A 658 25.73 0.03 -1.21
N VAL A 659 26.01 -0.39 0.01
CA VAL A 659 26.77 -1.63 0.28
C VAL A 659 25.82 -2.79 0.53
N THR A 660 26.18 -3.96 0.03
CA THR A 660 25.53 -5.21 0.36
C THR A 660 25.99 -5.73 1.72
N PHE A 661 25.27 -6.74 2.22
CA PHE A 661 25.70 -7.47 3.42
C PHE A 661 27.15 -7.97 3.32
N ALA A 662 27.52 -8.58 2.19
CA ALA A 662 28.84 -9.18 2.01
C ALA A 662 29.95 -8.11 2.00
N GLU A 663 29.74 -7.02 1.26
CA GLU A 663 30.69 -5.89 1.21
C GLU A 663 30.85 -5.25 2.60
N LEU A 664 29.76 -5.00 3.32
CA LEU A 664 29.85 -4.45 4.67
C LEU A 664 30.56 -5.39 5.64
N ARG A 665 30.35 -6.71 5.51
CA ARG A 665 31.04 -7.69 6.35
C ARG A 665 32.55 -7.66 6.11
N ASP A 666 32.98 -7.65 4.84
CA ASP A 666 34.39 -7.55 4.47
C ASP A 666 35.01 -6.21 4.95
N GLU A 667 34.26 -5.10 4.87
CA GLU A 667 34.69 -3.80 5.39
C GLU A 667 34.88 -3.80 6.92
N LEU A 668 33.98 -4.46 7.66
CA LEU A 668 34.05 -4.55 9.12
C LEU A 668 35.21 -5.44 9.60
N ASP A 669 35.62 -6.43 8.82
CA ASP A 669 36.77 -7.30 9.10
C ASP A 669 38.10 -6.69 8.59
N GLY A 670 38.04 -5.54 7.92
CA GLY A 670 39.19 -4.82 7.36
C GLY A 670 40.04 -4.07 8.38
N ALA A 671 41.16 -3.50 7.91
CA ALA A 671 42.10 -2.74 8.75
C ALA A 671 41.52 -1.40 9.26
N GLU A 672 40.58 -0.81 8.53
CA GLU A 672 39.94 0.47 8.85
C GLU A 672 38.41 0.33 8.74
N PRO A 673 37.74 -0.29 9.74
CA PRO A 673 36.31 -0.53 9.68
C PRO A 673 35.51 0.79 9.69
N PRO A 674 34.40 0.88 8.93
CA PRO A 674 33.59 2.10 8.87
C PRO A 674 32.93 2.40 10.22
N LEU A 675 32.51 3.66 10.42
CA LEU A 675 31.59 4.00 11.49
C LEU A 675 30.18 3.56 11.07
N LEU A 676 29.66 2.56 11.77
CA LEU A 676 28.32 2.06 11.53
C LEU A 676 27.30 2.86 12.34
N ILE A 677 26.30 3.43 11.67
CA ILE A 677 25.22 4.20 12.31
C ILE A 677 23.89 3.46 12.12
N ASP A 678 23.25 3.10 13.24
CA ASP A 678 21.91 2.51 13.26
C ASP A 678 20.88 3.62 13.48
N VAL A 679 20.06 3.92 12.46
CA VAL A 679 19.03 4.97 12.54
C VAL A 679 17.65 4.45 12.94
N ARG A 680 17.57 3.23 13.47
CA ARG A 680 16.33 2.67 14.06
C ARG A 680 16.01 3.29 15.42
N ASN A 681 14.74 3.20 15.80
CA ASN A 681 14.26 3.56 17.14
C ASN A 681 14.69 2.51 18.17
N ALA A 682 14.84 2.91 19.43
CA ALA A 682 15.29 2.02 20.51
C ALA A 682 14.48 0.71 20.64
N GLY A 683 13.15 0.77 20.43
CA GLY A 683 12.29 -0.42 20.45
C GLY A 683 12.66 -1.45 19.38
N GLU A 684 13.14 -1.04 18.21
CA GLU A 684 13.52 -1.95 17.13
C GLU A 684 14.84 -2.68 17.42
N LEU A 685 15.69 -2.15 18.30
CA LEU A 685 16.97 -2.76 18.68
C LEU A 685 16.76 -3.97 19.61
N THR A 686 15.58 -4.11 20.23
CA THR A 686 15.25 -5.27 21.07
C THR A 686 15.24 -6.59 20.29
N ALA A 687 14.95 -6.54 18.99
CA ALA A 687 15.05 -7.67 18.06
C ALA A 687 16.50 -7.94 17.58
N GLY A 688 17.47 -7.17 18.07
CA GLY A 688 18.89 -7.27 17.79
C GLY A 688 19.45 -6.09 16.99
N ALA A 689 20.78 -5.99 16.98
CA ALA A 689 21.54 -4.92 16.33
C ALA A 689 22.86 -5.46 15.75
N ILE A 690 23.48 -4.68 14.85
CA ILE A 690 24.81 -4.99 14.33
C ILE A 690 25.84 -4.59 15.40
N GLU A 691 26.75 -5.50 15.73
CA GLU A 691 27.81 -5.24 16.69
C GLU A 691 28.67 -4.05 16.27
N GLY A 692 28.97 -3.15 17.21
CA GLY A 692 29.74 -1.93 16.96
C GLY A 692 28.96 -0.77 16.33
N ALA A 693 27.66 -0.93 16.03
CA ALA A 693 26.83 0.17 15.53
C ALA A 693 26.54 1.22 16.62
N VAL A 694 26.68 2.49 16.26
CA VAL A 694 26.24 3.63 17.09
C VAL A 694 24.78 3.94 16.75
N ASN A 695 23.88 3.82 17.73
CA ASN A 695 22.47 4.15 17.50
C ASN A 695 22.25 5.67 17.59
N ILE A 696 21.75 6.22 16.48
CA ILE A 696 21.29 7.61 16.37
C ILE A 696 19.97 7.54 15.59
N PRO A 697 18.81 7.46 16.27
CA PRO A 697 17.50 7.42 15.61
C PRO A 697 17.37 8.53 14.56
N LEU A 698 16.64 8.25 13.47
CA LEU A 698 16.56 9.19 12.34
C LEU A 698 16.13 10.61 12.76
N ALA A 699 15.21 10.71 13.72
CA ALA A 699 14.71 11.98 14.25
C ALA A 699 15.79 12.81 14.98
N GLU A 700 16.78 12.16 15.61
CA GLU A 700 17.89 12.84 16.31
C GLU A 700 19.05 13.16 15.38
N LEU A 701 19.10 12.53 14.20
CA LEU A 701 20.26 12.62 13.31
C LEU A 701 20.61 14.07 12.97
N PRO A 702 19.70 14.96 12.54
CA PRO A 702 20.04 16.34 12.17
C PRO A 702 20.79 17.11 13.26
N GLU A 703 20.44 16.91 14.53
CA GLU A 703 21.04 17.59 15.67
C GLU A 703 22.37 16.98 16.11
N ARG A 704 22.60 15.71 15.77
CA ARG A 704 23.78 14.95 16.18
C ARG A 704 24.82 14.77 15.07
N MET A 705 24.55 15.23 13.85
CA MET A 705 25.47 15.06 12.71
C MET A 705 26.85 15.69 12.94
N ASP A 706 26.91 16.81 13.67
CA ASP A 706 28.16 17.54 13.93
C ASP A 706 29.07 16.80 14.91
N ALA A 707 28.51 15.91 15.74
CA ALA A 707 29.27 15.07 16.65
C ALA A 707 29.93 13.86 15.95
N LEU A 708 29.56 13.58 14.69
CA LEU A 708 30.11 12.44 13.95
C LEU A 708 31.53 12.78 13.42
N PRO A 709 32.51 11.85 13.54
CA PRO A 709 33.86 12.04 13.00
C PRO A 709 33.86 12.39 11.51
N VAL A 710 34.62 13.40 11.09
CA VAL A 710 34.61 13.91 9.70
C VAL A 710 35.45 13.04 8.74
N ALA A 711 36.57 12.49 9.21
CA ALA A 711 37.56 11.78 8.39
C ALA A 711 37.39 10.24 8.38
N ARG A 712 36.19 9.73 8.70
CA ARG A 712 35.91 8.29 8.75
C ARG A 712 34.74 7.96 7.83
N ARG A 713 34.90 6.92 7.01
CA ARG A 713 33.82 6.32 6.23
C ARG A 713 32.63 5.95 7.13
N ILE A 714 31.43 6.33 6.73
CA ILE A 714 30.18 6.05 7.45
C ILE A 714 29.33 5.09 6.65
N VAL A 715 28.83 4.05 7.30
CA VAL A 715 27.77 3.20 6.76
C VAL A 715 26.54 3.36 7.64
N VAL A 716 25.42 3.72 7.02
CA VAL A 716 24.15 3.89 7.73
C VAL A 716 23.23 2.71 7.46
N HIS A 717 22.55 2.21 8.48
CA HIS A 717 21.52 1.18 8.29
C HIS A 717 20.26 1.49 9.11
N CYS A 718 19.14 0.95 8.64
CA CYS A 718 17.90 0.91 9.40
C CYS A 718 17.31 -0.50 9.33
N ALA A 719 16.01 -0.70 9.56
CA ALA A 719 15.41 -2.04 9.44
C ALA A 719 15.47 -2.59 7.99
N GLY A 720 15.18 -1.77 6.97
CA GLY A 720 15.06 -2.21 5.58
C GLY A 720 15.82 -1.40 4.53
N GLY A 721 16.32 -0.21 4.83
CA GLY A 721 17.12 0.59 3.89
C GLY A 721 16.52 1.93 3.46
N ALA A 722 15.23 2.18 3.69
CA ALA A 722 14.60 3.46 3.31
C ALA A 722 15.12 4.63 4.18
N ARG A 723 14.95 4.51 5.52
CA ARG A 723 15.44 5.51 6.49
C ARG A 723 16.96 5.72 6.41
N SER A 724 17.73 4.67 6.13
CA SER A 724 19.19 4.80 6.00
C SER A 724 19.60 5.49 4.70
N SER A 725 18.84 5.33 3.61
CA SER A 725 19.09 6.10 2.39
C SER A 725 18.82 7.60 2.61
N ALA A 726 17.74 7.92 3.33
CA ALA A 726 17.42 9.29 3.72
C ALA A 726 18.52 9.89 4.62
N ALA A 727 18.91 9.19 5.69
CA ALA A 727 20.01 9.58 6.55
C ALA A 727 21.34 9.76 5.79
N ALA A 728 21.70 8.81 4.93
CA ALA A 728 22.94 8.87 4.15
C ALA A 728 22.93 10.06 3.17
N SER A 729 21.78 10.39 2.58
CA SER A 729 21.65 11.55 1.69
C SER A 729 21.75 12.88 2.45
N LEU A 730 21.21 12.96 3.67
CA LEU A 730 21.36 14.14 4.54
C LEU A 730 22.84 14.34 4.95
N LEU A 731 23.54 13.27 5.32
CA LEU A 731 24.97 13.30 5.63
C LEU A 731 25.81 13.74 4.42
N ARG A 732 25.48 13.27 3.22
CA ARG A 732 26.13 13.74 1.98
C ARG A 732 25.86 15.21 1.72
N ARG A 733 24.64 15.67 1.95
CA ARG A 733 24.26 17.08 1.85
C ARG A 733 25.03 17.98 2.81
N SER A 734 25.39 17.50 4.01
CA SER A 734 26.22 18.26 4.96
C SER A 734 27.71 18.32 4.60
N GLY A 735 28.11 17.74 3.46
CA GLY A 735 29.48 17.78 2.94
C GLY A 735 30.31 16.53 3.20
N ARG A 736 29.72 15.46 3.76
CA ARG A 736 30.43 14.19 3.98
C ARG A 736 30.50 13.40 2.67
N THR A 737 31.70 13.07 2.23
CA THR A 737 31.93 12.42 0.92
C THR A 737 31.94 10.90 0.99
N GLU A 738 32.31 10.30 2.13
CA GLU A 738 32.42 8.85 2.31
C GLU A 738 31.25 8.29 3.13
N VAL A 739 30.06 8.26 2.53
CA VAL A 739 28.83 7.78 3.18
C VAL A 739 28.10 6.78 2.30
N ALA A 740 27.87 5.58 2.82
CA ALA A 740 27.06 4.54 2.18
C ALA A 740 25.85 4.15 3.04
N ASP A 741 24.83 3.54 2.43
CA ASP A 741 23.75 2.86 3.17
C ASP A 741 23.74 1.34 2.94
N LEU A 742 23.35 0.58 3.96
CA LEU A 742 23.22 -0.88 3.89
C LEU A 742 21.95 -1.27 3.14
N LEU A 743 22.12 -1.90 1.98
CA LEU A 743 21.04 -2.42 1.15
C LEU A 743 20.25 -3.51 1.90
N GLY A 744 18.96 -3.30 2.09
CA GLY A 744 18.08 -4.22 2.83
C GLY A 744 18.16 -4.10 4.35
N GLY A 745 19.02 -3.21 4.88
CA GLY A 745 19.14 -2.89 6.30
C GLY A 745 19.47 -4.09 7.20
N TYR A 746 19.09 -3.96 8.48
CA TYR A 746 19.26 -5.01 9.49
C TYR A 746 18.49 -6.30 9.13
N GLY A 747 17.37 -6.20 8.40
CA GLY A 747 16.63 -7.38 7.95
C GLY A 747 17.48 -8.28 7.04
N ALA A 748 18.20 -7.70 6.07
CA ALA A 748 19.13 -8.44 5.21
C ALA A 748 20.32 -8.99 6.00
N TRP A 749 20.84 -8.21 6.95
CA TRP A 749 21.92 -8.63 7.85
C TRP A 749 21.53 -9.85 8.70
N ALA A 750 20.40 -9.78 9.39
CA ALA A 750 19.90 -10.84 10.26
C ALA A 750 19.58 -12.12 9.48
N ALA A 751 19.00 -12.01 8.28
CA ALA A 751 18.70 -13.15 7.43
C ALA A 751 19.96 -13.93 7.00
N ALA A 752 21.10 -13.24 6.86
CA ALA A 752 22.37 -13.88 6.50
C ALA A 752 22.96 -14.72 7.65
N TYR A 753 22.55 -14.46 8.90
CA TYR A 753 22.94 -15.21 10.11
C TYR A 753 21.88 -16.21 10.58
N ALA A 754 20.71 -16.27 9.92
CA ALA A 754 19.70 -17.25 10.27
C ALA A 754 20.24 -18.67 9.95
N PRO A 755 20.10 -19.64 10.86
CA PRO A 755 20.47 -21.03 10.58
C PRO A 755 19.68 -21.51 9.36
N ALA A 756 20.35 -22.17 8.43
CA ALA A 756 19.68 -22.78 7.28
C ALA A 756 18.64 -23.78 7.81
N GLU A 757 17.35 -23.55 7.51
CA GLU A 757 16.32 -24.56 7.75
C GLU A 757 16.67 -25.80 6.92
N THR A 758 17.18 -26.82 7.59
CA THR A 758 17.48 -28.16 7.04
C THR A 758 16.23 -28.97 6.83
#